data_AF-A0AAU9KKA1-F1
#
_entry.id   AF-A0AAU9KKA1-F1
#
_cell.length_a   1.000
_cell.length_b   1.000
_cell.length_c   1.000
_cell.angle_alpha   90.00
_cell.angle_beta   90.00
_cell.angle_gamma   90.00
#
_symmetry.space_group_name_H-M   'P 1'
#
loop_
_entity.id
_entity.type
_entity.pdbx_description
1 polymer ?
#
loop_
_entity_poly.entity_id
_entity_poly.type
_entity_poly.pdbx_seq_one_letter_code
_entity_poly.pdbx_strand_id
1 'polypeptide(L)'
;MSKQEFWKLAGNTYTKTENMNEDLSLSVNITIPRKMHKTSCSKCKNSRSSAVINCANCKKETHIACLDEKGVASCECCELPKKRGRKPTRNKALGNETPKNTIEHKDISKFAGLSLQEIVNKYLDEVADLDKNQYLGEDQEDQCTKKLKIEDSSNGSLNGFINDGFRIKPQGKKKEKRTTRRGRKATPSFPGNDKTIRSLDCLKNFAHLYFSAEQVKKDLSALVDYKLSISKDENINRSISNVWINAKKILKNYNEFLWNALVHKWSEILKNTASYPTVLGEWNKTNYSTRKYEIIQDYEPADDTYNTSMIMTEKIGECDGIGCDTKATLGIYDIGTCRWQSTNKDRAENMECSEKCKCDAETCKNRQIANRDYLSLENDLKETPTWGFDIQTRLKIVYLLGDPSDKNIKIFINKALPKAINLLENSNWKITEVLISIGKNEKNIFTDSDKLYAKKLWNAIEALRKIDEKAIENSFRIHPKGTGALCLREKGIEKGSLIHEYLGEIFTSAKWYERQDVIKQIRKEKIQAKEISGSIPDFYNIYLERHKEDPAGYDIFMIDPMLKGNFASRLSHSCNPNCGTVTMISGGKYTVGMYALKNISYLDELTFDYNSVTESILESRNSVCLCCNMKCRSYYVSLAKTSMNSIRSHNFLQRVSRVLQCVDRNFDEDLEKICYKSHIKSAVLDGCPEWLKVWIALVAQDIDTEIKDLQTKMIEEDYQSTFESRLQNLVISVSKIKYILSKTESYMPPLKMLNEQEAFNYLWGDEEFSVRSQLLSYRWCKNSPIDKALRKKCLNLDQARRHLLKIRDILRSKDKNQRVWKNTGIADMLHLIAYTQLFFTINEYPEYHSEDFTVSLCEVSKEVMDSAPLNEKYHRTYSSTYILEVLFGWYKQKIGEKNNAFTKEMKGTLCLSSISRAIESEYSETARKNLWSHIEKKPFSSWKNIKSESHPWTKSFNNKILGSPMFDSFYSQTNALKECVDSIDLPAKKCEIPDYANI
;
A
#
# COMPACT_ATOMS: atom_id res chain seq x y z
N MET A 1 -0.74 37.51 18.66
CA MET A 1 -1.72 36.92 17.70
C MET A 1 -3.05 36.75 18.41
N SER A 2 -4.13 37.26 17.83
CA SER A 2 -5.48 37.09 18.42
C SER A 2 -5.99 35.65 18.24
N LYS A 3 -6.92 35.22 19.10
CA LYS A 3 -7.56 33.89 19.04
C LYS A 3 -8.17 33.61 17.65
N GLN A 4 -8.60 34.64 16.92
CA GLN A 4 -9.16 34.54 15.55
C GLN A 4 -8.10 34.34 14.46
N GLU A 5 -6.87 34.83 14.62
CA GLU A 5 -5.79 34.65 13.65
C GLU A 5 -5.20 33.23 13.68
N PHE A 6 -5.20 32.59 14.86
CA PHE A 6 -4.82 31.18 15.02
C PHE A 6 -5.74 30.24 14.20
N TRP A 7 -7.04 30.52 14.16
CA TRP A 7 -8.01 29.72 13.39
C TRP A 7 -7.90 29.89 11.88
N LYS A 8 -7.44 31.05 11.39
CA LYS A 8 -7.19 31.25 9.95
C LYS A 8 -5.99 30.42 9.44
N LEU A 9 -5.06 30.05 10.31
CA LEU A 9 -3.93 29.17 9.99
C LEU A 9 -4.25 27.68 10.18
N ALA A 10 -5.21 27.34 11.06
CA ALA A 10 -5.58 25.96 11.38
C ALA A 10 -6.81 25.42 10.62
N GLY A 11 -7.63 26.28 10.01
CA GLY A 11 -8.91 25.92 9.41
C GLY A 11 -8.95 25.97 7.89
N ASN A 12 -8.50 24.90 7.22
CA ASN A 12 -9.00 24.53 5.89
C ASN A 12 -9.61 23.12 5.99
N THR A 13 -10.82 23.06 6.55
CA THR A 13 -11.69 21.87 6.44
C THR A 13 -12.35 21.89 5.07
N TYR A 14 -12.05 20.87 4.26
CA TYR A 14 -12.62 20.67 2.93
C TYR A 14 -14.15 20.57 2.95
N THR A 15 -14.80 21.35 2.09
CA THR A 15 -16.19 21.13 1.67
C THR A 15 -16.24 19.99 0.67
N LYS A 16 -17.18 19.05 0.90
CA LYS A 16 -17.56 17.95 -0.01
C LYS A 16 -17.75 18.48 -1.44
N THR A 17 -17.02 17.91 -2.39
CA THR A 17 -17.41 17.92 -3.81
C THR A 17 -17.22 16.50 -4.37
N GLU A 18 -18.34 15.89 -4.73
CA GLU A 18 -18.43 14.64 -5.48
C GLU A 18 -18.03 14.90 -6.95
N ASN A 19 -17.28 13.95 -7.51
CA ASN A 19 -16.90 13.72 -8.92
C ASN A 19 -15.38 13.69 -9.15
N MET A 20 -14.82 12.48 -9.10
CA MET A 20 -13.47 12.17 -9.59
C MET A 20 -13.56 11.72 -11.05
N ASN A 21 -12.86 12.43 -11.94
CA ASN A 21 -12.30 11.85 -13.15
C ASN A 21 -10.78 11.80 -12.99
N GLU A 22 -10.22 10.68 -13.41
CA GLU A 22 -8.81 10.32 -13.37
C GLU A 22 -7.99 11.19 -14.33
N ASP A 23 -7.03 11.94 -13.79
CA ASP A 23 -5.71 12.26 -14.37
C ASP A 23 -5.05 13.35 -13.50
N LEU A 24 -3.90 13.07 -12.88
CA LEU A 24 -3.12 14.05 -12.12
C LEU A 24 -1.77 14.30 -12.80
N SER A 25 -1.78 15.21 -13.77
CA SER A 25 -0.70 16.21 -13.90
C SER A 25 -1.10 17.42 -13.04
N LEU A 26 -0.21 17.89 -12.17
CA LEU A 26 -0.37 19.05 -11.28
C LEU A 26 -1.23 20.18 -11.88
N SER A 27 -2.52 20.22 -11.54
CA SER A 27 -3.45 21.26 -12.00
C SER A 27 -3.63 22.34 -10.94
N VAL A 28 -3.18 23.55 -11.26
CA VAL A 28 -3.66 24.78 -10.61
C VAL A 28 -5.14 24.92 -10.96
N ASN A 29 -6.01 25.13 -9.97
CA ASN A 29 -7.46 25.34 -10.19
C ASN A 29 -7.71 26.61 -11.02
N ILE A 30 -7.93 26.45 -12.33
CA ILE A 30 -8.35 27.52 -13.25
C ILE A 30 -9.85 27.39 -13.47
N THR A 31 -10.64 28.28 -12.85
CA THR A 31 -12.08 28.39 -13.16
C THR A 31 -12.23 29.21 -14.45
N ILE A 32 -12.55 28.58 -15.58
CA ILE A 32 -12.80 29.27 -16.86
C ILE A 32 -14.26 29.77 -16.89
N PRO A 33 -14.53 31.09 -16.99
CA PRO A 33 -15.90 31.58 -17.15
C PRO A 33 -16.44 31.25 -18.55
N ARG A 34 -17.70 30.79 -18.65
CA ARG A 34 -18.37 30.39 -19.91
C ARG A 34 -18.62 31.53 -20.93
N LYS A 35 -18.18 32.76 -20.69
CA LYS A 35 -18.32 33.90 -21.63
C LYS A 35 -17.03 34.73 -21.69
N MET A 36 -16.52 34.96 -22.89
CA MET A 36 -15.35 35.84 -23.13
C MET A 36 -15.77 37.31 -23.04
N HIS A 37 -15.27 38.03 -22.05
CA HIS A 37 -15.48 39.47 -21.89
C HIS A 37 -14.30 40.28 -22.48
N LYS A 38 -14.58 41.45 -23.08
CA LYS A 38 -13.55 42.40 -23.55
C LYS A 38 -13.16 43.35 -22.41
N THR A 39 -12.25 42.93 -21.56
CA THR A 39 -11.67 43.75 -20.48
C THR A 39 -10.18 43.98 -20.71
N SER A 40 -9.62 45.08 -20.17
CA SER A 40 -8.21 45.43 -20.34
C SER A 40 -7.32 44.60 -19.42
N CYS A 41 -6.38 43.85 -20.00
CA CYS A 41 -5.44 43.04 -19.23
C CYS A 41 -4.50 43.92 -18.40
N SER A 42 -4.37 43.62 -17.10
CA SER A 42 -3.49 44.40 -16.20
C SER A 42 -2.00 44.37 -16.58
N LYS A 43 -1.55 43.35 -17.34
CA LYS A 43 -0.15 43.17 -17.75
C LYS A 43 0.17 43.72 -19.15
N CYS A 44 -0.63 43.41 -20.17
CA CYS A 44 -0.37 43.88 -21.53
C CYS A 44 -1.21 45.08 -21.97
N LYS A 45 -2.13 45.55 -21.10
CA LYS A 45 -3.06 46.68 -21.32
C LYS A 45 -3.93 46.59 -22.59
N ASN A 46 -3.97 45.43 -23.23
CA ASN A 46 -4.68 45.18 -24.48
C ASN A 46 -6.09 44.61 -24.19
N SER A 47 -7.10 45.04 -24.96
CA SER A 47 -8.50 44.62 -24.81
C SER A 47 -8.91 43.66 -25.94
N ARG A 48 -8.42 42.41 -25.89
CA ARG A 48 -8.81 41.33 -26.83
C ARG A 48 -9.71 40.31 -26.13
N SER A 49 -10.63 39.70 -26.86
CA SER A 49 -11.44 38.57 -26.38
C SER A 49 -10.54 37.35 -26.16
N SER A 50 -10.17 37.07 -24.90
CA SER A 50 -9.35 35.93 -24.52
C SER A 50 -9.72 35.45 -23.11
N ALA A 51 -9.30 34.23 -22.74
CA ALA A 51 -9.56 33.70 -21.41
C ALA A 51 -8.72 34.46 -20.36
N VAL A 52 -9.40 34.97 -19.33
CA VAL A 52 -8.84 35.78 -18.24
C VAL A 52 -8.92 35.02 -16.91
N ILE A 53 -7.95 35.30 -16.04
CA ILE A 53 -7.85 34.81 -14.66
C ILE A 53 -7.75 36.00 -13.72
N ASN A 54 -8.39 35.89 -12.55
CA ASN A 54 -8.36 36.93 -11.52
C ASN A 54 -7.29 36.59 -10.48
N CYS A 55 -6.44 37.57 -10.18
CA CYS A 55 -5.50 37.43 -9.06
C CYS A 55 -6.28 37.21 -7.75
N ALA A 56 -5.95 36.17 -6.99
CA ALA A 56 -6.66 35.83 -5.76
C ALA A 56 -6.62 36.97 -4.72
N ASN A 57 -5.55 37.76 -4.73
CA ASN A 57 -5.26 38.82 -3.76
C ASN A 57 -5.87 40.19 -4.12
N CYS A 58 -5.74 40.65 -5.37
CA CYS A 58 -6.22 41.98 -5.78
C CYS A 58 -7.40 41.97 -6.75
N LYS A 59 -7.84 40.78 -7.18
CA LYS A 59 -8.95 40.55 -8.13
C LYS A 59 -8.79 41.18 -9.53
N LYS A 60 -7.62 41.75 -9.88
CA LYS A 60 -7.35 42.25 -11.25
C LYS A 60 -7.26 41.10 -12.26
N GLU A 61 -7.82 41.33 -13.45
CA GLU A 61 -7.90 40.34 -14.52
C GLU A 61 -6.60 40.32 -15.37
N THR A 62 -6.13 39.13 -15.73
CA THR A 62 -4.94 38.91 -16.58
C THR A 62 -5.23 37.82 -17.60
N HIS A 63 -4.80 38.00 -18.85
CA HIS A 63 -4.92 36.97 -19.88
C HIS A 63 -4.09 35.73 -19.51
N ILE A 64 -4.64 34.53 -19.73
CA ILE A 64 -3.93 33.26 -19.47
C ILE A 64 -2.60 33.20 -20.26
N ALA A 65 -2.58 33.70 -21.50
CA ALA A 65 -1.36 33.76 -22.33
C ALA A 65 -0.28 34.72 -21.81
N CYS A 66 -0.56 35.52 -20.78
CA CYS A 66 0.40 36.42 -20.15
C CYS A 66 0.95 35.90 -18.80
N LEU A 67 0.58 34.68 -18.41
CA LEU A 67 1.13 33.95 -17.27
C LEU A 67 2.50 33.36 -17.62
N ASP A 68 3.38 33.23 -16.64
CA ASP A 68 4.65 32.50 -16.81
C ASP A 68 4.48 30.98 -16.65
N GLU A 69 5.53 30.21 -16.93
CA GLU A 69 5.52 28.72 -16.90
C GLU A 69 5.15 28.11 -15.54
N LYS A 70 5.10 28.92 -14.46
CA LYS A 70 4.71 28.48 -13.11
C LYS A 70 3.24 28.78 -12.79
N GLY A 71 2.48 29.35 -13.72
CA GLY A 71 1.04 29.58 -13.57
C GLY A 71 0.67 30.65 -12.54
N VAL A 72 1.61 31.52 -12.15
CA VAL A 72 1.37 32.59 -11.17
C VAL A 72 1.20 33.92 -11.90
N ALA A 73 0.05 34.57 -11.70
CA ALA A 73 -0.19 35.91 -12.22
C ALA A 73 0.68 36.92 -11.46
N SER A 74 1.80 37.34 -12.06
CA SER A 74 2.67 38.40 -11.54
C SER A 74 1.96 39.78 -11.59
N CYS A 75 1.08 40.05 -10.64
CA CYS A 75 0.62 41.40 -10.33
C CYS A 75 1.69 42.12 -9.49
N GLU A 76 1.93 43.41 -9.73
CA GLU A 76 2.82 44.28 -8.91
C GLU A 76 2.53 44.21 -7.40
N CYS A 77 1.34 43.76 -7.01
CA CYS A 77 0.92 43.54 -5.64
C CYS A 77 1.53 42.29 -4.95
N CYS A 78 2.28 41.46 -5.68
CA CYS A 78 2.91 40.23 -5.18
C CYS A 78 4.45 40.33 -5.04
N GLU A 79 5.05 41.49 -5.35
CA GLU A 79 6.48 41.71 -5.13
C GLU A 79 6.73 42.33 -3.74
N LEU A 80 7.42 41.57 -2.87
CA LEU A 80 7.96 42.09 -1.60
C LEU A 80 9.10 43.08 -1.89
N PRO A 81 9.13 44.29 -1.31
CA PRO A 81 10.24 45.21 -1.55
C PRO A 81 11.51 44.77 -0.81
N LYS A 82 12.62 44.71 -1.55
CA LYS A 82 13.98 44.59 -1.02
C LYS A 82 14.37 45.86 -0.23
N LYS A 83 14.96 45.68 0.96
CA LYS A 83 15.49 46.73 1.86
C LYS A 83 16.47 47.69 1.15
N ARG A 84 16.28 49.01 1.25
CA ARG A 84 17.34 50.05 1.34
C ARG A 84 16.82 51.27 2.12
N GLY A 85 17.65 51.87 2.97
CA GLY A 85 17.25 52.86 3.97
C GLY A 85 17.61 54.33 3.70
N ARG A 86 17.03 55.24 4.49
CA ARG A 86 17.62 56.42 5.15
C ARG A 86 16.52 57.26 5.84
N LYS A 87 16.92 58.03 6.85
CA LYS A 87 16.12 58.78 7.87
C LYS A 87 15.48 60.11 7.33
N PRO A 88 15.01 61.06 8.18
CA PRO A 88 13.59 61.29 8.50
C PRO A 88 13.11 62.74 8.23
N THR A 89 11.79 63.00 8.08
CA THR A 89 11.26 64.38 8.17
C THR A 89 9.86 64.47 8.79
N ARG A 90 9.67 65.61 9.45
CA ARG A 90 8.68 66.03 10.45
C ARG A 90 7.32 66.48 9.87
N ASN A 91 6.35 66.59 10.79
CA ASN A 91 5.11 67.41 10.83
C ASN A 91 3.89 66.80 10.12
N LYS A 92 2.65 66.87 10.63
CA LYS A 92 2.04 67.69 11.70
C LYS A 92 0.73 67.02 12.17
N ALA A 93 0.33 67.36 13.39
CA ALA A 93 -0.81 66.84 14.15
C ALA A 93 -2.20 67.08 13.54
N LEU A 94 -3.17 66.23 13.95
CA LEU A 94 -4.48 66.64 14.52
C LEU A 94 -5.09 65.43 15.24
N GLY A 95 -5.50 65.66 16.49
CA GLY A 95 -5.83 64.61 17.46
C GLY A 95 -7.27 64.12 17.42
N ASN A 96 -7.50 63.06 18.20
CA ASN A 96 -8.64 62.97 19.10
C ASN A 96 -8.33 61.94 20.20
N GLU A 97 -8.47 62.39 21.44
CA GLU A 97 -8.21 61.64 22.66
C GLU A 97 -9.31 60.60 22.92
N THR A 98 -8.92 59.40 23.31
CA THR A 98 -9.73 58.45 24.10
C THR A 98 -8.80 57.72 25.09
N PRO A 99 -9.30 57.28 26.25
CA PRO A 99 -8.57 57.35 27.52
C PRO A 99 -7.42 56.34 27.62
N LYS A 100 -6.27 56.82 28.08
CA LYS A 100 -5.12 56.01 28.52
C LYS A 100 -5.54 55.11 29.69
N ASN A 101 -5.62 53.81 29.42
CA ASN A 101 -5.23 52.77 30.37
C ASN A 101 -4.04 52.02 29.76
N THR A 102 -2.89 52.69 29.71
CA THR A 102 -1.60 52.07 29.42
C THR A 102 -1.14 51.29 30.65
N ILE A 103 -1.37 49.98 30.63
CA ILE A 103 -0.49 49.06 31.34
C ILE A 103 0.85 49.14 30.59
N GLU A 104 1.92 49.53 31.28
CA GLU A 104 3.28 49.46 30.73
C GLU A 104 3.59 48.03 30.29
N HIS A 105 3.53 47.75 28.99
CA HIS A 105 4.13 46.56 28.41
C HIS A 105 5.65 46.68 28.56
N LYS A 106 6.21 46.14 29.65
CA LYS A 106 7.65 45.86 29.74
C LYS A 106 8.06 44.98 28.55
N ASP A 107 9.06 45.45 27.82
CA ASP A 107 9.79 44.83 26.69
C ASP A 107 9.40 43.39 26.31
N ILE A 108 8.45 43.25 25.37
CA ILE A 108 8.14 41.96 24.73
C ILE A 108 9.36 41.43 23.92
N SER A 109 10.27 42.33 23.53
CA SER A 109 11.45 42.07 22.70
C SER A 109 12.52 41.18 23.37
N LYS A 110 12.65 41.21 24.70
CA LYS A 110 13.76 40.59 25.45
C LYS A 110 13.72 39.05 25.51
N PHE A 111 12.54 38.46 25.28
CA PHE A 111 12.33 37.01 25.35
C PHE A 111 11.86 36.40 24.03
N ALA A 112 11.82 37.20 22.96
CA ALA A 112 11.51 36.73 21.62
C ALA A 112 12.60 35.74 21.14
N GLY A 113 12.18 34.56 20.67
CA GLY A 113 13.08 33.52 20.17
C GLY A 113 13.64 32.56 21.22
N LEU A 114 13.32 32.75 22.51
CA LEU A 114 13.68 31.80 23.56
C LEU A 114 12.75 30.58 23.58
N SER A 115 13.31 29.42 23.90
CA SER A 115 12.57 28.20 24.21
C SER A 115 11.83 28.30 25.54
N LEU A 116 10.82 27.44 25.73
CA LEU A 116 10.09 27.32 26.99
C LEU A 116 11.02 27.12 28.19
N GLN A 117 12.02 26.25 28.03
CA GLN A 117 13.00 25.95 29.08
C GLN A 117 13.83 27.18 29.44
N GLU A 118 14.32 27.94 28.45
CA GLU A 118 15.09 29.16 28.70
C GLU A 118 14.27 30.23 29.41
N ILE A 119 12.98 30.36 29.06
CA ILE A 119 12.07 31.29 29.73
C ILE A 119 11.87 30.88 31.20
N VAL A 120 11.71 29.58 31.48
CA VAL A 120 11.58 29.08 32.86
C VAL A 120 12.88 29.23 33.65
N ASN A 121 14.03 28.93 33.04
CA ASN A 121 15.33 29.11 33.70
C ASN A 121 15.55 30.58 34.09
N LYS A 122 15.28 31.52 33.18
CA LYS A 122 15.36 32.96 33.50
C LYS A 122 14.43 33.36 34.63
N TYR A 123 13.21 32.80 34.67
CA TYR A 123 12.31 33.01 35.80
C TYR A 123 12.91 32.49 37.11
N LEU A 124 13.45 31.27 37.12
CA LEU A 124 14.06 30.67 38.32
C LEU A 124 15.33 31.39 38.76
N ASP A 125 16.11 31.94 37.83
CA ASP A 125 17.26 32.80 38.13
C ASP A 125 16.83 34.09 38.84
N GLU A 126 15.78 34.77 38.34
CA GLU A 126 15.22 35.95 39.03
C GLU A 126 14.64 35.61 40.42
N VAL A 127 14.12 34.39 40.63
CA VAL A 127 13.68 33.93 41.95
C VAL A 127 14.88 33.68 42.87
N ALA A 128 15.99 33.13 42.35
CA ALA A 128 17.21 32.96 43.12
C ALA A 128 17.81 34.32 43.56
N ASP A 129 17.74 35.34 42.71
CA ASP A 129 18.20 36.71 43.05
C ASP A 129 17.38 37.35 44.19
N LEU A 130 16.10 36.97 44.34
CA LEU A 130 15.27 37.40 45.47
C LEU A 130 15.67 36.72 46.78
N ASP A 131 16.20 35.50 46.69
CA ASP A 131 16.64 34.68 47.82
C ASP A 131 18.11 34.96 48.17
N LYS A 132 18.39 36.20 48.60
CA LYS A 132 19.76 36.69 48.88
C LYS A 132 20.56 35.83 49.86
N ASN A 133 19.87 35.10 50.73
CA ASN A 133 20.46 34.24 51.75
C ASN A 133 20.43 32.74 51.35
N GLN A 134 20.01 32.43 50.12
CA GLN A 134 19.99 31.08 49.54
C GLN A 134 19.18 30.04 50.35
N TYR A 135 18.10 30.46 51.02
CA TYR A 135 17.24 29.55 51.80
C TYR A 135 16.48 28.52 50.95
N LEU A 136 16.26 28.82 49.67
CA LEU A 136 15.69 27.93 48.65
C LEU A 136 16.77 27.25 47.80
N GLY A 137 18.06 27.50 48.07
CA GLY A 137 19.22 26.90 47.42
C GLY A 137 19.47 25.44 47.81
N GLU A 138 20.65 24.89 47.49
CA GLU A 138 21.03 23.52 47.82
C GLU A 138 21.03 23.26 49.34
N ASP A 139 20.47 22.13 49.77
CA ASP A 139 20.70 21.60 51.12
C ASP A 139 22.11 20.96 51.15
N GLN A 140 22.91 21.21 52.19
CA GLN A 140 24.29 20.66 52.32
C GLN A 140 24.36 19.11 52.34
N GLU A 141 23.23 18.41 52.37
CA GLU A 141 23.15 16.93 52.33
C GLU A 141 22.48 16.35 51.07
N ASP A 142 22.14 17.14 50.04
CA ASP A 142 21.24 16.67 48.99
C ASP A 142 21.93 15.80 47.91
N GLN A 143 21.82 14.48 48.05
CA GLN A 143 22.20 13.45 47.05
C GLN A 143 21.32 13.45 45.77
N CYS A 144 20.51 14.48 45.52
CA CYS A 144 19.59 14.55 44.39
C CYS A 144 20.33 14.53 43.02
N THR A 145 21.60 14.96 43.01
CA THR A 145 22.46 15.03 41.83
C THR A 145 23.07 13.69 41.38
N LYS A 146 23.04 12.63 42.21
CA LYS A 146 23.62 11.32 41.86
C LYS A 146 22.67 10.33 41.17
N LYS A 147 21.34 10.51 41.27
CA LYS A 147 20.36 9.57 40.67
C LYS A 147 19.89 9.92 39.25
N LEU A 148 20.24 11.10 38.73
CA LEU A 148 19.74 11.61 37.45
C LEU A 148 20.84 11.93 36.42
N LYS A 149 22.12 11.72 36.75
CA LYS A 149 23.14 11.55 35.72
C LYS A 149 22.99 10.14 35.18
N ILE A 150 22.41 10.04 33.98
CA ILE A 150 22.48 8.84 33.15
C ILE A 150 23.96 8.49 33.04
N GLU A 151 24.39 7.40 33.69
CA GLU A 151 25.73 6.86 33.51
C GLU A 151 25.87 6.40 32.06
N ASP A 152 26.68 7.14 31.30
CA ASP A 152 27.44 6.54 30.21
C ASP A 152 28.46 5.58 30.85
N SER A 153 28.07 4.31 31.01
CA SER A 153 29.00 3.23 31.33
C SER A 153 28.93 2.15 30.25
N SER A 154 29.77 2.35 29.24
CA SER A 154 30.41 1.27 28.52
C SER A 154 31.35 0.50 29.46
N ASN A 155 31.31 -0.83 29.37
CA ASN A 155 32.23 -1.84 29.92
C ASN A 155 32.00 -2.33 31.37
N GLY A 156 31.81 -3.65 31.52
CA GLY A 156 32.05 -4.35 32.79
C GLY A 156 31.16 -5.58 32.99
N SER A 157 31.77 -6.76 32.99
CA SER A 157 31.17 -8.09 33.08
C SER A 157 30.91 -8.59 34.52
N LEU A 158 30.23 -9.75 34.59
CA LEU A 158 30.29 -10.83 35.59
C LEU A 158 29.37 -10.80 36.86
N ASN A 159 28.50 -11.81 36.90
CA ASN A 159 28.25 -12.84 37.94
C ASN A 159 27.90 -12.49 39.41
N GLY A 160 26.88 -13.23 39.91
CA GLY A 160 26.68 -13.62 41.32
C GLY A 160 25.33 -13.19 41.91
N PHE A 161 24.36 -14.10 42.15
CA PHE A 161 24.07 -14.79 43.43
C PHE A 161 23.61 -13.80 44.56
N ILE A 162 22.52 -13.91 45.33
CA ILE A 162 21.75 -15.02 45.95
C ILE A 162 20.38 -14.48 46.47
N ASN A 163 19.45 -15.43 46.67
CA ASN A 163 18.18 -15.46 47.40
C ASN A 163 17.95 -14.51 48.59
N ASP A 164 16.68 -14.13 48.79
CA ASP A 164 15.84 -14.37 49.98
C ASP A 164 14.57 -13.49 49.82
N GLY A 165 13.32 -13.92 49.98
CA GLY A 165 12.76 -14.91 50.88
C GLY A 165 11.86 -14.22 51.91
N PHE A 166 10.70 -13.66 51.54
CA PHE A 166 9.71 -13.19 52.54
C PHE A 166 8.24 -13.45 52.16
N ARG A 167 7.61 -14.32 52.96
CA ARG A 167 6.17 -14.58 53.08
C ARG A 167 5.45 -13.40 53.74
N ILE A 168 4.25 -13.05 53.28
CA ILE A 168 3.25 -12.33 54.08
C ILE A 168 1.86 -12.97 53.90
N LYS A 169 1.22 -13.31 55.02
CA LYS A 169 -0.16 -13.83 55.15
C LYS A 169 -1.20 -12.68 55.14
N PRO A 170 -2.49 -12.96 54.82
CA PRO A 170 -3.51 -11.95 54.55
C PRO A 170 -4.42 -11.64 55.75
N GLN A 171 -4.76 -10.37 55.94
CA GLN A 171 -5.92 -9.86 56.70
C GLN A 171 -6.30 -8.50 56.08
N GLY A 172 -7.55 -8.04 55.98
CA GLY A 172 -8.85 -8.50 56.44
C GLY A 172 -9.90 -7.49 55.95
N LYS A 173 -11.12 -7.95 55.75
CA LYS A 173 -12.28 -7.19 55.25
C LYS A 173 -12.65 -6.04 56.20
N LYS A 174 -12.88 -4.82 55.67
CA LYS A 174 -13.77 -3.83 56.30
C LYS A 174 -14.69 -3.16 55.27
N LYS A 175 -15.96 -3.09 55.66
CA LYS A 175 -17.14 -2.60 54.94
C LYS A 175 -17.07 -1.08 54.73
N GLU A 176 -17.34 -0.61 53.52
CA GLU A 176 -17.63 0.81 53.25
C GLU A 176 -19.14 1.08 53.24
N LYS A 177 -19.56 2.09 54.02
CA LYS A 177 -20.89 2.67 54.00
C LYS A 177 -20.97 3.71 52.86
N ARG A 178 -21.96 3.55 51.99
CA ARG A 178 -22.37 4.54 50.98
C ARG A 178 -22.91 5.80 51.64
N THR A 179 -22.34 6.95 51.28
CA THR A 179 -23.04 8.24 51.32
C THR A 179 -22.91 8.91 49.96
N THR A 180 -24.05 9.13 49.33
CA THR A 180 -24.20 9.82 48.05
C THR A 180 -24.04 11.32 48.23
N ARG A 181 -23.02 11.92 47.61
CA ARG A 181 -22.99 13.36 47.30
C ARG A 181 -22.63 13.55 45.83
N ARG A 182 -23.54 14.18 45.09
CA ARG A 182 -23.35 14.65 43.72
C ARG A 182 -22.12 15.55 43.66
N GLY A 183 -21.04 15.07 43.04
CA GLY A 183 -19.81 15.82 42.80
C GLY A 183 -19.64 16.15 41.33
N ARG A 184 -19.33 17.42 41.02
CA ARG A 184 -18.81 17.86 39.72
C ARG A 184 -17.66 16.94 39.31
N LYS A 185 -17.63 16.48 38.05
CA LYS A 185 -16.54 15.65 37.49
C LYS A 185 -15.20 16.36 37.71
N ALA A 186 -14.40 15.88 38.67
CA ALA A 186 -13.01 16.28 38.79
C ALA A 186 -12.24 15.75 37.59
N THR A 187 -11.44 16.59 36.94
CA THR A 187 -10.49 16.16 35.93
C THR A 187 -9.45 15.25 36.59
N PRO A 188 -9.14 14.08 36.02
CA PRO A 188 -8.10 13.22 36.56
C PRO A 188 -6.74 13.92 36.49
N SER A 189 -6.02 13.94 37.61
CA SER A 189 -4.71 14.59 37.74
C SER A 189 -3.58 13.55 37.68
N PHE A 190 -2.47 13.91 37.03
CA PHE A 190 -1.27 13.08 37.02
C PHE A 190 -0.66 13.04 38.43
N PRO A 191 -0.29 11.86 38.97
CA PRO A 191 0.25 11.73 40.32
C PRO A 191 1.42 12.70 40.55
N GLY A 192 1.31 13.49 41.62
CA GLY A 192 2.37 14.41 42.03
C GLY A 192 3.47 13.64 42.74
N ASN A 193 4.66 13.55 42.16
CA ASN A 193 5.86 13.25 42.94
C ASN A 193 6.29 14.52 43.68
N ASP A 194 5.56 14.89 44.73
CA ASP A 194 5.86 16.06 45.57
C ASP A 194 6.99 15.79 46.59
N LYS A 195 7.71 14.66 46.50
CA LYS A 195 8.76 14.28 47.47
C LYS A 195 10.21 14.54 47.03
N THR A 196 10.43 15.05 45.81
CA THR A 196 11.79 15.26 45.24
C THR A 196 12.17 16.72 45.03
N ILE A 197 11.26 17.67 45.18
CA ILE A 197 11.54 19.10 44.96
C ILE A 197 12.04 19.69 46.29
N ARG A 198 13.36 19.89 46.38
CA ARG A 198 14.04 20.33 47.63
C ARG A 198 14.85 21.60 47.50
N SER A 199 15.15 22.03 46.27
CA SER A 199 15.91 23.25 45.99
C SER A 199 15.46 23.91 44.67
N LEU A 200 15.87 25.16 44.46
CA LEU A 200 15.72 25.87 43.18
C LEU A 200 16.49 25.17 42.05
N ASP A 201 17.65 24.58 42.31
CA ASP A 201 18.41 23.82 41.31
C ASP A 201 17.69 22.54 40.89
N CYS A 202 16.97 21.90 41.82
CA CYS A 202 16.06 20.81 41.49
C CYS A 202 14.99 21.26 40.48
N LEU A 203 14.38 22.43 40.68
CA LEU A 203 13.41 22.99 39.72
C LEU A 203 14.05 23.34 38.38
N LYS A 204 15.27 23.88 38.36
CA LYS A 204 16.03 24.16 37.11
C LYS A 204 16.32 22.87 36.33
N ASN A 205 16.67 21.78 37.02
CA ASN A 205 16.85 20.48 36.38
C ASN A 205 15.56 19.95 35.74
N PHE A 206 14.40 20.27 36.33
CA PHE A 206 13.07 19.96 35.78
C PHE A 206 12.52 21.03 34.83
N ALA A 207 13.30 22.06 34.46
CA ALA A 207 12.83 23.16 33.62
C ALA A 207 12.18 22.68 32.30
N HIS A 208 12.71 21.60 31.74
CA HIS A 208 12.24 20.96 30.52
C HIS A 208 10.84 20.30 30.64
N LEU A 209 10.28 20.16 31.85
CA LEU A 209 8.94 19.62 32.11
C LEU A 209 7.84 20.69 32.12
N TYR A 210 8.20 21.97 32.14
CA TYR A 210 7.25 23.07 32.28
C TYR A 210 6.76 23.59 30.93
N PHE A 211 5.44 23.52 30.74
CA PHE A 211 4.75 24.06 29.56
C PHE A 211 3.78 25.20 29.92
N SER A 212 3.62 25.52 31.21
CA SER A 212 2.79 26.64 31.65
C SER A 212 3.31 27.23 32.97
N ALA A 213 3.03 28.52 33.19
CA ALA A 213 3.37 29.19 34.44
C ALA A 213 2.67 28.56 35.65
N GLU A 214 1.50 27.96 35.46
CA GLU A 214 0.76 27.29 36.54
C GLU A 214 1.51 26.07 37.10
N GLN A 215 2.16 25.30 36.22
CA GLN A 215 2.98 24.16 36.62
C GLN A 215 4.22 24.64 37.40
N VAL A 216 4.90 25.69 36.91
CA VAL A 216 6.05 26.32 37.60
C VAL A 216 5.62 26.82 38.98
N LYS A 217 4.47 27.50 39.07
CA LYS A 217 3.91 28.01 40.32
C LYS A 217 3.65 26.90 41.33
N LYS A 218 3.08 25.78 40.88
CA LYS A 218 2.73 24.64 41.74
C LYS A 218 3.98 24.04 42.38
N ASP A 219 4.97 23.73 41.55
CA ASP A 219 6.20 23.07 41.99
C ASP A 219 7.07 24.02 42.86
N LEU A 220 7.08 25.33 42.55
CA LEU A 220 7.69 26.32 43.42
C LEU A 220 6.96 26.47 44.76
N SER A 221 5.63 26.38 44.78
CA SER A 221 4.86 26.37 46.03
C SER A 221 5.22 25.17 46.89
N ALA A 222 5.34 23.97 46.28
CA ALA A 222 5.73 22.76 46.99
C ALA A 222 7.13 22.87 47.61
N LEU A 223 8.08 23.50 46.90
CA LEU A 223 9.42 23.81 47.45
C LEU A 223 9.32 24.74 48.67
N VAL A 224 8.54 25.81 48.56
CA VAL A 224 8.34 26.78 49.65
C VAL A 224 7.72 26.09 50.87
N ASP A 225 6.67 25.30 50.67
CA ASP A 225 5.98 24.56 51.73
C ASP A 225 6.94 23.56 52.41
N TYR A 226 7.77 22.86 51.63
CA TYR A 226 8.82 21.98 52.15
C TYR A 226 9.84 22.76 53.02
N LYS A 227 10.40 23.86 52.52
CA LYS A 227 11.38 24.66 53.27
C LYS A 227 10.78 25.27 54.54
N LEU A 228 9.52 25.71 54.51
CA LEU A 228 8.80 26.17 55.70
C LEU A 228 8.56 25.04 56.71
N SER A 229 8.33 23.82 56.25
CA SER A 229 8.09 22.67 57.13
C SER A 229 9.34 22.21 57.91
N ILE A 230 10.54 22.45 57.37
CA ILE A 230 11.81 22.07 58.00
C ILE A 230 12.46 23.20 58.82
N SER A 231 12.06 24.46 58.59
CA SER A 231 12.62 25.63 59.27
C SER A 231 11.88 25.94 60.59
N LYS A 232 12.65 26.02 61.69
CA LYS A 232 12.15 26.39 63.02
C LYS A 232 12.31 27.89 63.35
N ASP A 233 12.91 28.67 62.46
CA ASP A 233 13.21 30.09 62.67
C ASP A 233 12.16 30.99 62.00
N GLU A 234 11.48 31.83 62.79
CA GLU A 234 10.44 32.74 62.29
C GLU A 234 10.96 33.80 61.31
N ASN A 235 12.21 34.27 61.46
CA ASN A 235 12.81 35.24 60.55
C ASN A 235 13.15 34.62 59.19
N ILE A 236 13.60 33.36 59.20
CA ILE A 236 13.81 32.58 57.96
C ILE A 236 12.46 32.33 57.29
N ASN A 237 11.44 31.91 58.05
CA ASN A 237 10.09 31.67 57.52
C ASN A 237 9.46 32.93 56.90
N ARG A 238 9.67 34.09 57.52
CA ARG A 238 9.24 35.40 56.98
C ARG A 238 9.98 35.75 55.69
N SER A 239 11.28 35.46 55.62
CA SER A 239 12.11 35.67 54.42
C SER A 239 11.66 34.79 53.26
N ILE A 240 11.48 33.48 53.49
CA ILE A 240 10.95 32.53 52.50
C ILE A 240 9.57 32.97 51.99
N SER A 241 8.68 33.38 52.90
CA SER A 241 7.34 33.88 52.52
C SER A 241 7.39 35.14 51.66
N ASN A 242 8.33 36.06 51.93
CA ASN A 242 8.55 37.25 51.11
C ASN A 242 9.06 36.90 49.70
N VAL A 243 10.00 35.95 49.60
CA VAL A 243 10.48 35.42 48.30
C VAL A 243 9.31 34.86 47.51
N TRP A 244 8.44 34.03 48.12
CA TRP A 244 7.26 33.49 47.47
C TRP A 244 6.28 34.55 46.95
N ILE A 245 6.01 35.60 47.74
CA ILE A 245 5.13 36.70 47.33
C ILE A 245 5.69 37.41 46.10
N ASN A 246 6.98 37.71 46.08
CA ASN A 246 7.63 38.39 44.95
C ASN A 246 7.77 37.48 43.73
N ALA A 247 8.12 36.20 43.93
CA ALA A 247 8.19 35.19 42.87
C ALA A 247 6.85 35.03 42.12
N LYS A 248 5.71 35.08 42.83
CA LYS A 248 4.38 35.09 42.19
C LYS A 248 4.15 36.32 41.30
N LYS A 249 4.63 37.49 41.71
CA LYS A 249 4.51 38.73 40.92
C LYS A 249 5.36 38.64 39.65
N ILE A 250 6.59 38.13 39.77
CA ILE A 250 7.49 37.90 38.63
C ILE A 250 6.86 36.90 37.66
N LEU A 251 6.34 35.78 38.15
CA LEU A 251 5.76 34.72 37.30
C LEU A 251 4.57 35.22 36.47
N LYS A 252 3.80 36.17 37.02
CA LYS A 252 2.71 36.83 36.28
C LYS A 252 3.23 37.54 35.02
N ASN A 253 4.42 38.14 35.08
CA ASN A 253 5.06 38.78 33.93
C ASN A 253 5.56 37.74 32.91
N TYR A 254 6.08 36.60 33.39
CA TYR A 254 6.59 35.51 32.54
C TYR A 254 5.48 34.67 31.88
N ASN A 255 4.26 34.69 32.42
CA ASN A 255 3.14 33.87 31.93
C ASN A 255 2.79 34.12 30.46
N GLU A 256 2.75 35.38 30.02
CA GLU A 256 2.45 35.71 28.63
C GLU A 256 3.54 35.22 27.66
N PHE A 257 4.81 35.29 28.08
CA PHE A 257 5.95 34.80 27.29
C PHE A 257 5.93 33.29 27.13
N LEU A 258 5.72 32.55 28.22
CA LEU A 258 5.56 31.09 28.18
C LEU A 258 4.40 30.68 27.28
N TRP A 259 3.27 31.38 27.39
CA TRP A 259 2.11 31.13 26.54
C TRP A 259 2.41 31.37 25.06
N ASN A 260 3.02 32.50 24.71
CA ASN A 260 3.36 32.84 23.33
C ASN A 260 4.37 31.85 22.73
N ALA A 261 5.38 31.44 23.50
CA ALA A 261 6.36 30.45 23.07
C ALA A 261 5.71 29.07 22.84
N LEU A 262 4.78 28.65 23.71
CA LEU A 262 4.02 27.41 23.54
C LEU A 262 3.16 27.44 22.28
N VAL A 263 2.41 28.52 22.05
CA VAL A 263 1.54 28.68 20.88
C VAL A 263 2.36 28.69 19.59
N HIS A 264 3.50 29.39 19.58
CA HIS A 264 4.42 29.40 18.44
C HIS A 264 4.93 27.98 18.14
N LYS A 265 5.46 27.30 19.17
CA LYS A 265 5.95 25.92 19.05
C LYS A 265 4.86 24.98 18.52
N TRP A 266 3.63 25.09 19.03
CA TRP A 266 2.51 24.27 18.55
C TRP A 266 2.15 24.56 17.09
N SER A 267 2.15 25.84 16.68
CA SER A 267 1.92 26.22 15.29
C SER A 267 2.99 25.66 14.35
N GLU A 268 4.25 25.64 14.75
CA GLU A 268 5.33 25.01 13.98
C GLU A 268 5.14 23.49 13.87
N ILE A 269 4.76 22.82 14.97
CA ILE A 269 4.46 21.39 14.97
C ILE A 269 3.33 21.06 14.00
N LEU A 270 2.22 21.82 14.03
CA LEU A 270 1.12 21.62 13.09
C LEU A 270 1.56 21.79 11.64
N LYS A 271 2.35 22.82 11.33
CA LYS A 271 2.89 23.07 10.00
C LYS A 271 3.80 21.92 9.53
N ASN A 272 4.68 21.44 10.40
CA ASN A 272 5.66 20.41 10.08
C ASN A 272 5.06 18.99 9.98
N THR A 273 3.85 18.79 10.48
CA THR A 273 3.18 17.48 10.50
C THR A 273 1.99 17.38 9.53
N ALA A 274 1.55 18.48 8.92
CA ALA A 274 0.36 18.54 8.07
C ALA A 274 0.41 17.63 6.82
N SER A 275 1.60 17.35 6.28
CA SER A 275 1.78 16.51 5.08
C SER A 275 1.71 15.01 5.35
N TYR A 276 1.77 14.59 6.62
CA TYR A 276 1.79 13.18 6.99
C TYR A 276 0.36 12.62 7.12
N PRO A 277 0.15 11.35 6.74
CA PRO A 277 -1.17 10.74 6.82
C PRO A 277 -1.66 10.61 8.27
N THR A 278 -2.97 10.71 8.41
CA THR A 278 -3.70 10.53 9.66
C THR A 278 -5.00 9.79 9.35
N VAL A 279 -5.57 9.11 10.34
CA VAL A 279 -6.85 8.43 10.16
C VAL A 279 -7.96 9.48 10.00
N LEU A 280 -8.60 9.47 8.84
CA LEU A 280 -9.75 10.30 8.53
C LEU A 280 -11.05 9.58 8.93
N GLY A 281 -12.05 10.33 9.41
CA GLY A 281 -13.37 9.80 9.76
C GLY A 281 -13.77 10.02 11.23
N GLU A 282 -14.88 9.37 11.62
CA GLU A 282 -15.39 9.44 12.99
C GLU A 282 -14.44 8.74 13.96
N TRP A 283 -14.21 9.36 15.11
CA TRP A 283 -13.30 8.84 16.12
C TRP A 283 -14.05 7.94 17.10
N ASN A 284 -13.81 6.63 17.00
CA ASN A 284 -14.38 5.65 17.91
C ASN A 284 -13.61 5.64 19.25
N LYS A 285 -14.33 5.92 20.34
CA LYS A 285 -13.82 6.04 21.71
C LYS A 285 -14.20 4.84 22.58
N THR A 286 -14.73 3.77 21.99
CA THR A 286 -15.15 2.57 22.71
C THR A 286 -14.44 1.34 22.15
N ASN A 287 -14.30 0.31 22.98
CA ASN A 287 -13.86 -0.99 22.49
C ASN A 287 -14.81 -1.50 21.41
N TYR A 288 -14.24 -2.15 20.41
CA TYR A 288 -14.98 -2.86 19.39
C TYR A 288 -15.05 -4.34 19.76
N SER A 289 -16.10 -5.01 19.28
CA SER A 289 -16.19 -6.46 19.33
C SER A 289 -15.12 -7.07 18.45
N THR A 290 -14.42 -8.08 18.94
CA THR A 290 -13.50 -8.87 18.14
C THR A 290 -14.28 -9.75 17.17
N ARG A 291 -13.70 -10.01 16.00
CA ARG A 291 -14.28 -10.91 15.01
C ARG A 291 -14.19 -12.34 15.52
N LYS A 292 -15.30 -13.07 15.39
CA LYS A 292 -15.33 -14.50 15.70
C LYS A 292 -14.75 -15.28 14.52
N TYR A 293 -14.05 -16.36 14.86
CA TYR A 293 -13.51 -17.32 13.91
C TYR A 293 -13.51 -18.70 14.56
N GLU A 294 -13.57 -19.73 13.73
CA GLU A 294 -13.43 -21.12 14.16
C GLU A 294 -11.96 -21.44 14.38
N ILE A 295 -11.60 -22.04 15.52
CA ILE A 295 -10.22 -22.43 15.82
C ILE A 295 -9.94 -23.79 15.18
N ILE A 296 -8.95 -23.84 14.30
CA ILE A 296 -8.51 -25.08 13.63
C ILE A 296 -7.10 -25.50 14.07
N GLN A 297 -6.80 -26.79 13.95
CA GLN A 297 -5.52 -27.40 14.36
C GLN A 297 -4.62 -27.78 13.18
N ASP A 298 -5.14 -27.71 11.96
CA ASP A 298 -4.42 -27.91 10.71
C ASP A 298 -5.10 -27.06 9.61
N TYR A 299 -4.49 -26.92 8.44
CA TYR A 299 -5.10 -26.33 7.26
C TYR A 299 -6.40 -27.04 6.89
N GLU A 300 -7.43 -26.25 6.60
CA GLU A 300 -8.72 -26.77 6.18
C GLU A 300 -8.90 -26.54 4.68
N PRO A 301 -9.08 -27.58 3.86
CA PRO A 301 -9.39 -27.41 2.44
C PRO A 301 -10.62 -26.52 2.25
N ALA A 302 -10.49 -25.45 1.47
CA ALA A 302 -11.62 -24.57 1.19
C ALA A 302 -12.63 -25.18 0.20
N ASP A 303 -12.18 -26.15 -0.59
CA ASP A 303 -12.97 -26.90 -1.59
C ASP A 303 -12.29 -28.23 -1.92
N ASP A 304 -12.93 -29.02 -2.79
CA ASP A 304 -12.52 -30.37 -3.19
C ASP A 304 -11.32 -30.42 -4.15
N THR A 305 -10.91 -29.29 -4.73
CA THR A 305 -9.79 -29.23 -5.67
C THR A 305 -8.43 -29.30 -4.98
N TYR A 306 -8.39 -29.00 -3.68
CA TYR A 306 -7.18 -29.10 -2.87
C TYR A 306 -7.05 -30.51 -2.27
N ASN A 307 -5.84 -31.07 -2.36
CA ASN A 307 -5.47 -32.31 -1.67
C ASN A 307 -4.25 -32.05 -0.79
N THR A 308 -4.23 -32.60 0.43
CA THR A 308 -3.11 -32.44 1.37
C THR A 308 -1.76 -32.89 0.80
N SER A 309 -1.74 -33.86 -0.12
CA SER A 309 -0.53 -34.26 -0.85
C SER A 309 0.13 -33.12 -1.65
N MET A 310 -0.62 -32.09 -2.06
CA MET A 310 -0.11 -30.95 -2.83
C MET A 310 0.89 -30.09 -2.05
N ILE A 311 0.88 -30.15 -0.72
CA ILE A 311 1.82 -29.44 0.15
C ILE A 311 2.83 -30.39 0.81
N MET A 312 2.86 -31.66 0.41
CA MET A 312 3.86 -32.64 0.88
C MET A 312 5.13 -32.59 0.04
N THR A 313 6.26 -32.95 0.63
CA THR A 313 7.57 -32.99 -0.04
C THR A 313 8.40 -34.17 0.45
N GLU A 314 9.30 -34.63 -0.41
CA GLU A 314 10.32 -35.61 -0.07
C GLU A 314 11.47 -35.01 0.75
N LYS A 315 11.54 -33.68 0.86
CA LYS A 315 12.52 -32.98 1.68
C LYS A 315 12.29 -33.27 3.17
N ILE A 316 13.28 -33.88 3.81
CA ILE A 316 13.27 -34.25 5.23
C ILE A 316 14.61 -33.83 5.86
N GLY A 317 14.59 -33.33 7.09
CA GLY A 317 15.79 -32.81 7.76
C GLY A 317 16.79 -33.91 8.07
N GLU A 318 18.09 -33.63 7.89
CA GLU A 318 19.17 -34.60 8.10
C GLU A 318 20.37 -33.97 8.83
N CYS A 319 20.15 -32.95 9.67
CA CYS A 319 21.20 -32.26 10.43
C CYS A 319 22.23 -33.20 11.10
N ASP A 320 23.45 -32.70 11.22
CA ASP A 320 24.58 -33.36 11.84
C ASP A 320 24.60 -33.27 13.37
N GLY A 321 23.56 -32.70 13.98
CA GLY A 321 23.48 -32.47 15.42
C GLY A 321 23.94 -31.09 15.87
N ILE A 322 24.46 -30.25 14.97
CA ILE A 322 25.06 -28.96 15.31
C ILE A 322 24.02 -27.82 15.18
N GLY A 323 24.06 -26.88 16.13
CA GLY A 323 23.31 -25.62 16.05
C GLY A 323 21.81 -25.70 16.39
N CYS A 324 21.31 -26.83 16.85
CA CYS A 324 19.87 -27.03 17.17
C CYS A 324 19.57 -27.33 18.64
N ASP A 325 20.53 -27.20 19.53
CA ASP A 325 20.43 -27.50 20.97
C ASP A 325 19.78 -26.37 21.79
N THR A 326 19.89 -25.12 21.34
CA THR A 326 19.26 -23.96 21.99
C THR A 326 18.54 -23.06 20.99
N LYS A 327 17.63 -22.20 21.45
CA LYS A 327 16.97 -21.22 20.56
C LYS A 327 17.94 -20.16 20.04
N ALA A 328 18.98 -19.83 20.82
CA ALA A 328 20.02 -18.90 20.41
C ALA A 328 20.84 -19.42 19.21
N THR A 329 21.10 -20.72 19.15
CA THR A 329 21.89 -21.35 18.06
C THR A 329 21.09 -21.56 16.77
N LEU A 330 19.74 -21.51 16.83
CA LEU A 330 18.89 -21.59 15.64
C LEU A 330 19.08 -20.42 14.66
N GLY A 331 19.76 -19.35 15.08
CA GLY A 331 20.12 -18.27 14.20
C GLY A 331 19.05 -17.19 14.06
N ILE A 332 19.24 -16.29 13.09
CA ILE A 332 18.37 -15.13 12.85
C ILE A 332 17.68 -15.30 11.52
N TYR A 333 16.37 -15.11 11.47
CA TYR A 333 15.68 -15.04 10.18
C TYR A 333 16.04 -13.75 9.47
N ASP A 334 16.61 -13.86 8.27
CA ASP A 334 16.86 -12.73 7.40
C ASP A 334 15.71 -12.58 6.42
N ILE A 335 14.99 -11.47 6.55
CA ILE A 335 13.84 -11.14 5.71
C ILE A 335 14.27 -10.88 4.26
N GLY A 336 15.50 -10.40 4.03
CA GLY A 336 15.99 -10.10 2.68
C GLY A 336 16.26 -11.34 1.85
N THR A 337 16.75 -12.41 2.48
CA THR A 337 17.01 -13.71 1.83
C THR A 337 15.88 -14.72 2.03
N CYS A 338 14.89 -14.41 2.88
CA CYS A 338 13.84 -15.33 3.32
C CYS A 338 14.37 -16.66 3.90
N ARG A 339 15.54 -16.62 4.56
CA ARG A 339 16.24 -17.79 5.11
C ARG A 339 16.69 -17.55 6.53
N TRP A 340 16.82 -18.63 7.30
CA TRP A 340 17.50 -18.57 8.60
C TRP A 340 19.01 -18.51 8.43
N GLN A 341 19.63 -17.48 8.99
CA GLN A 341 21.08 -17.40 9.17
C GLN A 341 21.47 -18.28 10.36
N SER A 342 21.59 -19.59 10.10
CA SER A 342 21.78 -20.63 11.10
C SER A 342 23.01 -21.49 10.78
N THR A 343 23.66 -22.00 11.83
CA THR A 343 24.70 -23.04 11.68
C THR A 343 24.10 -24.43 11.52
N ASN A 344 22.83 -24.62 11.91
CA ASN A 344 22.11 -25.86 11.66
C ASN A 344 21.67 -25.92 10.20
N LYS A 345 22.14 -26.94 9.47
CA LYS A 345 21.89 -27.07 8.02
C LYS A 345 20.40 -27.17 7.66
N ASP A 346 19.60 -27.87 8.46
CA ASP A 346 18.15 -28.02 8.18
C ASP A 346 17.45 -26.67 8.40
N ARG A 347 17.74 -26.00 9.53
CA ARG A 347 17.17 -24.70 9.86
C ARG A 347 17.49 -23.66 8.79
N ALA A 348 18.74 -23.62 8.33
CA ALA A 348 19.17 -22.71 7.26
C ALA A 348 18.36 -22.90 5.98
N GLU A 349 17.90 -24.13 5.72
CA GLU A 349 17.04 -24.50 4.61
C GLU A 349 15.53 -24.35 4.91
N ASN A 350 15.16 -23.61 5.97
CA ASN A 350 13.79 -23.46 6.47
C ASN A 350 13.09 -24.82 6.71
N MET A 351 13.83 -25.78 7.26
CA MET A 351 13.35 -27.12 7.53
C MET A 351 13.55 -27.48 9.00
N GLU A 352 12.59 -28.18 9.59
CA GLU A 352 12.76 -28.76 10.91
C GLU A 352 13.62 -30.02 10.87
N CYS A 353 14.34 -30.28 11.97
CA CYS A 353 15.07 -31.52 12.13
C CYS A 353 14.08 -32.70 12.20
N SER A 354 14.46 -33.83 11.62
CA SER A 354 13.65 -35.03 11.55
C SER A 354 14.29 -36.19 12.33
N GLU A 355 13.59 -37.31 12.44
CA GLU A 355 14.15 -38.56 13.00
C GLU A 355 15.41 -39.07 12.29
N LYS A 356 15.68 -38.64 11.05
CA LYS A 356 16.92 -38.96 10.31
C LYS A 356 18.13 -38.13 10.74
N CYS A 357 17.92 -37.06 11.51
CA CYS A 357 19.00 -36.21 12.01
C CYS A 357 19.83 -36.94 13.08
N LYS A 358 21.09 -36.50 13.23
CA LYS A 358 21.97 -36.97 14.32
C LYS A 358 21.72 -36.25 15.66
N CYS A 359 20.89 -35.21 15.67
CA CYS A 359 20.52 -34.52 16.92
C CYS A 359 19.59 -35.39 17.78
N ASP A 360 19.70 -35.26 19.10
CA ASP A 360 18.74 -35.84 20.03
C ASP A 360 17.36 -35.17 19.85
N ALA A 361 16.36 -35.98 19.51
CA ALA A 361 15.00 -35.55 19.24
C ALA A 361 14.34 -34.86 20.45
N GLU A 362 14.65 -35.30 21.68
CA GLU A 362 14.03 -34.76 22.90
C GLU A 362 14.56 -33.36 23.24
N THR A 363 15.84 -33.11 22.98
CA THR A 363 16.46 -31.81 23.32
C THR A 363 16.48 -30.81 22.16
N CYS A 364 16.31 -31.28 20.92
CA CYS A 364 16.40 -30.47 19.71
C CYS A 364 15.35 -29.35 19.66
N LYS A 365 15.81 -28.10 19.55
CA LYS A 365 14.96 -26.90 19.44
C LYS A 365 14.52 -26.57 18.01
N ASN A 366 15.00 -27.28 17.00
CA ASN A 366 14.52 -27.15 15.62
C ASN A 366 13.40 -28.16 15.27
N ARG A 367 12.50 -28.47 16.23
CA ARG A 367 11.35 -29.38 16.08
C ARG A 367 10.06 -28.77 16.65
N GLN A 368 10.00 -27.44 16.73
CA GLN A 368 8.93 -26.73 17.45
C GLN A 368 7.55 -26.95 16.83
N ILE A 369 7.43 -27.04 15.50
CA ILE A 369 6.16 -27.33 14.82
C ILE A 369 5.80 -28.80 15.00
N ALA A 370 6.74 -29.72 14.73
CA ALA A 370 6.52 -31.16 14.89
C ALA A 370 6.10 -31.53 16.33
N ASN A 371 6.69 -30.87 17.33
CA ASN A 371 6.38 -31.07 18.75
C ASN A 371 5.15 -30.29 19.22
N ARG A 372 4.57 -29.43 18.38
CA ARG A 372 3.49 -28.51 18.73
C ARG A 372 3.83 -27.62 19.94
N ASP A 373 5.06 -27.10 19.96
CA ASP A 373 5.57 -26.16 20.97
C ASP A 373 4.94 -24.75 20.80
N TYR A 374 3.63 -24.69 20.63
CA TYR A 374 2.87 -23.46 20.42
C TYR A 374 2.68 -22.70 21.74
N LEU A 375 2.54 -21.38 21.64
CA LEU A 375 2.09 -20.57 22.76
C LEU A 375 0.57 -20.68 22.91
N SER A 376 0.08 -20.83 24.12
CA SER A 376 -1.36 -20.90 24.37
C SER A 376 -1.96 -19.55 24.74
N LEU A 377 -3.21 -19.33 24.33
CA LEU A 377 -4.02 -18.26 24.92
C LEU A 377 -4.22 -18.51 26.43
N GLU A 378 -4.53 -17.45 27.15
CA GLU A 378 -4.79 -17.38 28.61
C GLU A 378 -3.57 -17.62 29.52
N ASN A 379 -2.65 -18.51 29.13
CA ASN A 379 -1.42 -18.76 29.89
C ASN A 379 -0.24 -17.92 29.37
N ASP A 380 0.05 -18.01 28.09
CA ASP A 380 1.22 -17.35 27.49
C ASP A 380 0.88 -16.01 26.88
N LEU A 381 -0.33 -15.90 26.34
CA LEU A 381 -0.81 -14.76 25.56
C LEU A 381 -2.24 -14.37 25.93
N LYS A 382 -2.58 -13.09 25.77
CA LYS A 382 -3.95 -12.58 25.85
C LYS A 382 -4.39 -12.02 24.50
N GLU A 383 -5.34 -12.67 23.85
CA GLU A 383 -6.05 -12.09 22.71
C GLU A 383 -6.94 -10.94 23.19
N THR A 384 -6.82 -9.77 22.60
CA THR A 384 -7.50 -8.55 23.06
C THR A 384 -7.59 -7.51 21.94
N PRO A 385 -8.58 -6.59 21.97
CA PRO A 385 -8.53 -5.38 21.17
C PRO A 385 -7.22 -4.62 21.40
N THR A 386 -6.50 -4.32 20.33
CA THR A 386 -5.27 -3.51 20.39
C THR A 386 -5.49 -2.12 19.81
N TRP A 387 -4.65 -1.19 20.24
CA TRP A 387 -4.78 0.24 19.99
C TRP A 387 -3.41 0.86 19.67
N GLY A 388 -3.42 1.92 18.87
CA GLY A 388 -2.20 2.62 18.46
C GLY A 388 -2.50 4.01 17.93
N PHE A 389 -1.50 4.69 17.39
CA PHE A 389 -1.67 6.03 16.85
C PHE A 389 -0.93 6.20 15.54
N ASP A 390 -1.43 7.11 14.72
CA ASP A 390 -0.88 7.39 13.39
C ASP A 390 0.44 8.17 13.46
N ILE A 391 1.10 8.28 12.30
CA ILE A 391 2.37 8.95 12.17
C ILE A 391 2.29 10.44 12.52
N GLN A 392 1.16 11.11 12.28
CA GLN A 392 0.99 12.52 12.61
C GLN A 392 0.97 12.73 14.12
N THR A 393 0.20 11.92 14.86
CA THR A 393 0.20 11.92 16.33
C THR A 393 1.58 11.57 16.89
N ARG A 394 2.26 10.56 16.34
CA ARG A 394 3.64 10.21 16.74
C ARG A 394 4.58 11.41 16.62
N LEU A 395 4.58 12.10 15.47
CA LEU A 395 5.46 13.25 15.25
C LEU A 395 5.17 14.40 16.23
N LYS A 396 3.89 14.68 16.51
CA LYS A 396 3.49 15.68 17.52
C LYS A 396 4.05 15.32 18.90
N ILE A 397 3.97 14.05 19.30
CA ILE A 397 4.54 13.57 20.56
C ILE A 397 6.06 13.79 20.59
N VAL A 398 6.77 13.39 19.54
CA VAL A 398 8.23 13.56 19.42
C VAL A 398 8.64 15.02 19.59
N TYR A 399 8.04 15.95 18.83
CA TYR A 399 8.39 17.38 18.90
C TYR A 399 8.09 18.02 20.27
N LEU A 400 7.11 17.50 21.01
CA LEU A 400 6.84 17.95 22.38
C LEU A 400 7.85 17.39 23.38
N LEU A 401 8.28 16.13 23.21
CA LEU A 401 9.22 15.48 24.10
C LEU A 401 10.66 15.98 23.94
N GLY A 402 11.10 16.40 22.75
CA GLY A 402 12.43 16.98 22.56
C GLY A 402 13.13 16.46 21.31
N ASP A 403 14.43 16.19 21.43
CA ASP A 403 15.25 15.71 20.32
C ASP A 403 14.86 14.27 19.91
N PRO A 404 14.41 14.04 18.66
CA PRO A 404 14.13 12.70 18.16
C PRO A 404 15.32 11.74 18.21
N SER A 405 16.56 12.24 18.35
CA SER A 405 17.77 11.41 18.45
C SER A 405 17.86 10.66 19.78
N ASP A 406 17.22 11.18 20.85
CA ASP A 406 17.25 10.65 22.22
C ASP A 406 16.75 9.20 22.26
N LYS A 407 17.62 8.31 22.74
CA LYS A 407 17.35 6.87 22.85
C LYS A 407 16.20 6.57 23.81
N ASN A 408 16.06 7.34 24.89
CA ASN A 408 15.00 7.13 25.87
C ASN A 408 13.64 7.60 25.34
N ILE A 409 13.59 8.68 24.55
CA ILE A 409 12.36 9.06 23.82
C ILE A 409 11.94 7.94 22.87
N LYS A 410 12.89 7.35 22.13
CA LYS A 410 12.63 6.20 21.24
C LYS A 410 12.11 5.00 22.01
N ILE A 411 12.68 4.68 23.18
CA ILE A 411 12.22 3.57 24.03
C ILE A 411 10.80 3.85 24.55
N PHE A 412 10.55 5.05 25.08
CA PHE A 412 9.25 5.46 25.58
C PHE A 412 8.16 5.34 24.51
N ILE A 413 8.39 5.89 23.31
CA ILE A 413 7.42 5.88 22.21
C ILE A 413 7.22 4.48 21.62
N ASN A 414 8.29 3.69 21.44
CA ASN A 414 8.19 2.38 20.80
C ASN A 414 7.74 1.27 21.74
N LYS A 415 7.97 1.40 23.06
CA LYS A 415 7.72 0.33 24.04
C LYS A 415 6.74 0.74 25.12
N ALA A 416 7.08 1.74 25.94
CA ALA A 416 6.30 2.06 27.14
C ALA A 416 4.91 2.59 26.80
N LEU A 417 4.81 3.52 25.85
CA LEU A 417 3.53 4.13 25.50
C LEU A 417 2.55 3.13 24.85
N PRO A 418 2.91 2.34 23.82
CA PRO A 418 2.03 1.31 23.27
C PRO A 418 1.62 0.26 24.31
N LYS A 419 2.54 -0.14 25.20
CA LYS A 419 2.26 -1.05 26.31
C LYS A 419 1.21 -0.46 27.27
N ALA A 420 1.39 0.79 27.68
CA ALA A 420 0.43 1.48 28.54
C ALA A 420 -0.94 1.67 27.87
N ILE A 421 -0.95 1.96 26.56
CA ILE A 421 -2.17 2.07 25.76
C ILE A 421 -2.96 0.76 25.83
N ASN A 422 -2.31 -0.38 25.59
CA ASN A 422 -2.98 -1.68 25.55
C ASN A 422 -3.24 -2.30 26.94
N LEU A 423 -2.75 -1.68 28.02
CA LEU A 423 -3.00 -2.12 29.40
C LEU A 423 -4.31 -1.59 30.00
N LEU A 424 -4.82 -0.48 29.48
CA LEU A 424 -6.11 0.06 29.91
C LEU A 424 -7.26 -0.78 29.33
N GLU A 425 -8.45 -0.69 29.91
CA GLU A 425 -9.63 -1.40 29.37
C GLU A 425 -10.69 -0.43 28.85
N ASN A 426 -10.92 0.70 29.52
CA ASN A 426 -12.05 1.60 29.25
C ASN A 426 -11.64 3.02 28.81
N SER A 427 -10.32 3.30 28.76
CA SER A 427 -9.78 4.64 28.55
C SER A 427 -8.55 4.68 27.66
N ASN A 428 -8.25 3.59 26.94
CA ASN A 428 -7.11 3.42 26.04
C ASN A 428 -7.02 4.53 24.98
N TRP A 429 -8.18 5.03 24.53
CA TRP A 429 -8.28 6.08 23.53
C TRP A 429 -7.88 7.47 24.06
N LYS A 430 -7.83 7.67 25.39
CA LYS A 430 -7.43 8.93 26.04
C LYS A 430 -5.96 8.89 26.39
N ILE A 431 -5.13 9.54 25.58
CA ILE A 431 -3.69 9.63 25.84
C ILE A 431 -3.36 10.17 27.25
N THR A 432 -4.16 11.10 27.79
CA THR A 432 -3.93 11.65 29.13
C THR A 432 -4.09 10.59 30.23
N GLU A 433 -5.09 9.70 30.14
CA GLU A 433 -5.27 8.59 31.08
C GLU A 433 -4.15 7.55 30.96
N VAL A 434 -3.70 7.29 29.73
CA VAL A 434 -2.53 6.44 29.46
C VAL A 434 -1.27 6.99 30.14
N LEU A 435 -1.03 8.30 30.03
CA LEU A 435 0.13 8.91 30.67
C LEU A 435 0.04 8.84 32.20
N ILE A 436 -1.16 9.09 32.75
CA ILE A 436 -1.42 8.97 34.19
C ILE A 436 -1.14 7.54 34.68
N SER A 437 -1.52 6.50 33.92
CA SER A 437 -1.29 5.11 34.31
C SER A 437 0.21 4.76 34.36
N ILE A 438 1.00 5.28 33.41
CA ILE A 438 2.47 5.18 33.46
C ILE A 438 3.02 5.86 34.71
N GLY A 439 2.55 7.07 35.02
CA GLY A 439 2.98 7.82 36.21
C GLY A 439 2.68 7.12 37.52
N LYS A 440 1.50 6.50 37.65
CA LYS A 440 1.12 5.73 38.86
C LYS A 440 1.92 4.45 38.98
N ASN A 441 2.22 3.80 37.86
CA ASN A 441 2.99 2.57 37.76
C ASN A 441 2.58 1.48 38.77
N GLU A 442 1.27 1.27 38.95
CA GLU A 442 0.70 0.42 40.01
C GLU A 442 1.24 -1.03 39.99
N LYS A 443 1.65 -1.51 38.80
CA LYS A 443 2.22 -2.86 38.58
C LYS A 443 3.75 -2.89 38.47
N ASN A 444 4.42 -1.77 38.74
CA ASN A 444 5.88 -1.61 38.62
C ASN A 444 6.47 -2.04 37.24
N ILE A 445 5.76 -1.70 36.16
CA ILE A 445 6.11 -2.09 34.78
C ILE A 445 7.02 -1.06 34.11
N PHE A 446 6.85 0.22 34.45
CA PHE A 446 7.49 1.35 33.79
C PHE A 446 8.70 1.85 34.58
N THR A 447 9.74 2.26 33.84
CA THR A 447 10.96 2.84 34.43
C THR A 447 10.73 4.27 34.92
N ASP A 448 11.64 4.82 35.72
CA ASP A 448 11.57 6.22 36.12
C ASP A 448 11.73 7.17 34.92
N SER A 449 12.47 6.75 33.89
CA SER A 449 12.57 7.46 32.61
C SER A 449 11.21 7.52 31.92
N ASP A 450 10.47 6.41 31.86
CA ASP A 450 9.13 6.38 31.28
C ASP A 450 8.14 7.29 32.02
N LYS A 451 8.19 7.29 33.36
CA LYS A 451 7.38 8.19 34.20
C LYS A 451 7.70 9.67 33.91
N LEU A 452 8.97 10.01 33.74
CA LEU A 452 9.43 11.36 33.42
C LEU A 452 8.88 11.83 32.07
N TYR A 453 9.03 11.04 31.00
CA TYR A 453 8.50 11.40 29.68
C TYR A 453 6.98 11.41 29.65
N ALA A 454 6.32 10.51 30.38
CA ALA A 454 4.86 10.53 30.53
C ALA A 454 4.39 11.83 31.19
N LYS A 455 5.08 12.26 32.26
CA LYS A 455 4.81 13.54 32.94
C LYS A 455 5.02 14.74 32.01
N LYS A 456 6.14 14.74 31.27
CA LYS A 456 6.48 15.79 30.30
C LYS A 456 5.39 15.95 29.25
N LEU A 457 4.98 14.85 28.62
CA LEU A 457 3.95 14.87 27.59
C LEU A 457 2.59 15.27 28.15
N TRP A 458 2.24 14.81 29.36
CA TRP A 458 0.99 15.19 30.02
C TRP A 458 0.94 16.69 30.30
N ASN A 459 2.02 17.26 30.87
CA ASN A 459 2.13 18.70 31.12
C ASN A 459 1.99 19.51 29.81
N ALA A 460 2.58 19.03 28.72
CA ALA A 460 2.46 19.65 27.40
C ALA A 460 1.02 19.67 26.89
N ILE A 461 0.34 18.52 26.93
CA ILE A 461 -1.05 18.38 26.47
C ILE A 461 -1.98 19.26 27.30
N GLU A 462 -1.84 19.25 28.64
CA GLU A 462 -2.67 20.07 29.53
C GLU A 462 -2.47 21.57 29.31
N ALA A 463 -1.23 22.02 29.08
CA ALA A 463 -0.96 23.41 28.74
C ALA A 463 -1.62 23.80 27.40
N LEU A 464 -1.54 22.92 26.40
CA LEU A 464 -2.13 23.15 25.08
C LEU A 464 -3.66 23.15 25.08
N ARG A 465 -4.32 22.39 25.96
CA ARG A 465 -5.80 22.34 26.07
C ARG A 465 -6.42 23.72 26.33
N LYS A 466 -5.66 24.67 26.89
CA LYS A 466 -6.08 26.07 27.07
C LYS A 466 -6.29 26.83 25.75
N ILE A 467 -5.73 26.35 24.64
CA ILE A 467 -5.90 26.93 23.30
C ILE A 467 -7.29 26.57 22.76
N ASP A 468 -7.48 25.26 22.54
CA ASP A 468 -8.74 24.61 22.17
C ASP A 468 -8.69 23.16 22.63
N GLU A 469 -9.50 22.83 23.62
CA GLU A 469 -9.54 21.49 24.23
C GLU A 469 -9.84 20.39 23.21
N LYS A 470 -10.84 20.60 22.34
CA LYS A 470 -11.30 19.58 21.37
C LYS A 470 -10.29 19.37 20.26
N ALA A 471 -9.65 20.43 19.76
CA ALA A 471 -8.63 20.35 18.72
C ALA A 471 -7.37 19.64 19.23
N ILE A 472 -6.98 19.88 20.49
CA ILE A 472 -5.84 19.21 21.12
C ILE A 472 -6.15 17.73 21.38
N GLU A 473 -7.31 17.39 21.93
CA GLU A 473 -7.73 15.99 22.06
C GLU A 473 -7.68 15.26 20.70
N ASN A 474 -8.17 15.92 19.64
CA ASN A 474 -8.13 15.37 18.29
C ASN A 474 -6.72 15.24 17.69
N SER A 475 -5.74 15.95 18.22
CA SER A 475 -4.36 15.90 17.72
C SER A 475 -3.57 14.71 18.27
N PHE A 476 -4.03 14.12 19.36
CA PHE A 476 -3.41 12.97 20.05
C PHE A 476 -4.36 11.78 20.13
N ARG A 477 -5.15 11.55 19.08
CA ARG A 477 -6.08 10.42 19.01
C ARG A 477 -5.32 9.10 19.02
N ILE A 478 -5.87 8.17 19.78
CA ILE A 478 -5.49 6.77 19.75
C ILE A 478 -6.64 6.03 19.06
N HIS A 479 -6.29 5.13 18.16
CA HIS A 479 -7.16 4.46 17.22
C HIS A 479 -7.13 2.94 17.45
N PRO A 480 -8.27 2.25 17.26
CA PRO A 480 -8.32 0.81 17.29
C PRO A 480 -7.53 0.22 16.11
N LYS A 481 -6.77 -0.85 16.35
CA LYS A 481 -6.02 -1.58 15.31
C LYS A 481 -6.69 -2.85 14.83
N GLY A 482 -7.69 -3.33 15.56
CA GLY A 482 -8.19 -4.69 15.43
C GLY A 482 -7.65 -5.60 16.53
N THR A 483 -8.19 -6.81 16.58
CA THR A 483 -7.75 -7.83 17.53
C THR A 483 -6.24 -8.03 17.43
N GLY A 484 -5.58 -8.30 18.55
CA GLY A 484 -4.15 -8.62 18.63
C GLY A 484 -3.86 -9.47 19.87
N ALA A 485 -2.57 -9.77 20.12
CA ALA A 485 -2.17 -10.57 21.27
C ALA A 485 -1.11 -9.86 22.13
N LEU A 486 -1.25 -9.93 23.45
CA LEU A 486 -0.27 -9.41 24.42
C LEU A 486 0.46 -10.57 25.10
N CYS A 487 1.76 -10.41 25.32
CA CYS A 487 2.57 -11.38 26.07
C CYS A 487 2.18 -11.41 27.55
N LEU A 488 1.80 -12.59 28.08
CA LEU A 488 1.53 -12.80 29.50
C LEU A 488 2.67 -13.48 30.26
N ARG A 489 3.69 -13.99 29.56
CA ARG A 489 4.89 -14.55 30.21
C ARG A 489 5.68 -13.45 30.91
N GLU A 490 5.83 -13.53 32.22
CA GLU A 490 6.61 -12.55 33.01
C GLU A 490 8.07 -12.48 32.57
N LYS A 491 8.67 -13.63 32.23
CA LYS A 491 10.04 -13.72 31.68
C LYS A 491 10.13 -13.32 30.21
N GLY A 492 9.00 -13.04 29.56
CA GLY A 492 8.92 -12.79 28.11
C GLY A 492 9.00 -14.05 27.25
N ILE A 493 9.01 -13.85 25.94
CA ILE A 493 9.19 -14.88 24.92
C ILE A 493 10.56 -14.68 24.30
N GLU A 494 11.37 -15.74 24.28
CA GLU A 494 12.71 -15.72 23.70
C GLU A 494 12.64 -15.65 22.17
N LYS A 495 13.59 -14.93 21.57
CA LYS A 495 13.85 -14.96 20.12
C LYS A 495 13.98 -16.41 19.62
N GLY A 496 13.46 -16.68 18.42
CA GLY A 496 13.49 -18.01 17.80
C GLY A 496 12.38 -18.95 18.29
N SER A 497 11.59 -18.53 19.28
CA SER A 497 10.40 -19.29 19.71
C SER A 497 9.33 -19.28 18.62
N LEU A 498 8.73 -20.45 18.37
CA LEU A 498 7.48 -20.57 17.65
C LEU A 498 6.36 -19.91 18.47
N ILE A 499 5.57 -19.07 17.82
CA ILE A 499 4.34 -18.50 18.38
C ILE A 499 3.20 -19.48 18.14
N HIS A 500 2.96 -19.78 16.86
CA HIS A 500 2.01 -20.77 16.36
C HIS A 500 2.26 -20.96 14.85
N GLU A 501 1.68 -21.97 14.22
CA GLU A 501 1.49 -21.98 12.76
C GLU A 501 0.41 -20.97 12.33
N TYR A 502 0.57 -20.38 11.15
CA TYR A 502 -0.43 -19.53 10.51
C TYR A 502 -1.38 -20.41 9.71
N LEU A 503 -2.46 -20.85 10.36
CA LEU A 503 -3.44 -21.78 9.81
C LEU A 503 -4.69 -21.03 9.36
N GLY A 504 -5.32 -21.54 8.30
CA GLY A 504 -6.60 -21.07 7.79
C GLY A 504 -7.17 -22.02 6.76
N GLU A 505 -8.21 -21.56 6.05
CA GLU A 505 -8.71 -22.24 4.88
C GLU A 505 -7.66 -22.18 3.77
N ILE A 506 -7.31 -23.31 3.16
CA ILE A 506 -6.30 -23.39 2.11
C ILE A 506 -6.95 -23.55 0.74
N PHE A 507 -6.50 -22.73 -0.21
CA PHE A 507 -7.02 -22.65 -1.57
C PHE A 507 -5.94 -22.96 -2.59
N THR A 508 -6.32 -23.68 -3.64
CA THR A 508 -5.57 -23.64 -4.90
C THR A 508 -5.61 -22.23 -5.49
N SER A 509 -4.62 -21.91 -6.34
CA SER A 509 -4.56 -20.63 -7.05
C SER A 509 -5.82 -20.32 -7.85
N ALA A 510 -6.37 -21.28 -8.59
CA ALA A 510 -7.62 -21.06 -9.32
C ALA A 510 -8.80 -20.64 -8.41
N LYS A 511 -9.02 -21.36 -7.31
CA LYS A 511 -10.19 -21.19 -6.44
C LYS A 511 -10.12 -19.95 -5.58
N TRP A 512 -8.92 -19.55 -5.13
CA TRP A 512 -8.74 -18.27 -4.46
C TRP A 512 -9.20 -17.09 -5.34
N TYR A 513 -8.72 -17.02 -6.59
CA TYR A 513 -9.09 -15.94 -7.50
C TYR A 513 -10.56 -16.03 -7.94
N GLU A 514 -11.15 -17.22 -8.01
CA GLU A 514 -12.60 -17.40 -8.18
C GLU A 514 -13.38 -16.74 -7.04
N ARG A 515 -13.04 -17.06 -5.78
CA ARG A 515 -13.67 -16.49 -4.59
C ARG A 515 -13.52 -14.97 -4.53
N GLN A 516 -12.30 -14.46 -4.76
CA GLN A 516 -12.02 -13.02 -4.73
C GLN A 516 -12.78 -12.23 -5.80
N ASP A 517 -12.96 -12.80 -7.00
CA ASP A 517 -13.75 -12.17 -8.06
C ASP A 517 -15.21 -11.98 -7.64
N VAL A 518 -15.79 -13.00 -7.02
CA VAL A 518 -17.16 -12.97 -6.49
C VAL A 518 -17.28 -11.98 -5.32
N ILE A 519 -16.38 -12.04 -4.33
CA ILE A 519 -16.38 -11.10 -3.19
C ILE A 519 -16.29 -9.65 -3.68
N LYS A 520 -15.42 -9.36 -4.67
CA LYS A 520 -15.28 -8.02 -5.23
C LYS A 520 -16.53 -7.55 -5.97
N GLN A 521 -17.23 -8.46 -6.68
CA GLN A 521 -18.50 -8.15 -7.32
C GLN A 521 -19.58 -7.81 -6.28
N ILE A 522 -19.79 -8.67 -5.29
CA ILE A 522 -20.77 -8.46 -4.20
C ILE A 522 -20.47 -7.14 -3.50
N ARG A 523 -19.20 -6.89 -3.18
CA ARG A 523 -18.76 -5.65 -2.53
C ARG A 523 -19.11 -4.41 -3.35
N LYS A 524 -18.86 -4.44 -4.66
CA LYS A 524 -19.20 -3.35 -5.57
C LYS A 524 -20.71 -3.10 -5.59
N GLU A 525 -21.51 -4.15 -5.69
CA GLU A 525 -22.98 -4.07 -5.69
C GLU A 525 -23.50 -3.48 -4.38
N LYS A 526 -23.00 -3.96 -3.22
CA LYS A 526 -23.40 -3.45 -1.89
C LYS A 526 -22.95 -2.01 -1.63
N ILE A 527 -21.77 -1.60 -2.11
CA ILE A 527 -21.33 -0.19 -2.04
C ILE A 527 -22.26 0.70 -2.88
N GLN A 528 -22.61 0.27 -4.10
CA GLN A 528 -23.52 1.00 -4.97
C GLN A 528 -24.93 1.11 -4.38
N ALA A 529 -25.40 0.04 -3.72
CA ALA A 529 -26.65 0.01 -2.97
C ALA A 529 -26.59 0.81 -1.64
N LYS A 530 -25.41 1.31 -1.24
CA LYS A 530 -25.15 2.01 0.02
C LYS A 530 -25.42 1.15 1.28
N GLU A 531 -25.34 -0.16 1.16
CA GLU A 531 -25.49 -1.10 2.28
C GLU A 531 -24.22 -1.18 3.14
N ILE A 532 -23.06 -0.96 2.53
CA ILE A 532 -21.75 -0.94 3.20
C ILE A 532 -20.97 0.29 2.75
N SER A 533 -20.02 0.75 3.57
CA SER A 533 -19.12 1.83 3.13
C SER A 533 -18.07 1.34 2.12
N GLY A 534 -17.47 2.28 1.39
CA GLY A 534 -16.34 2.01 0.50
C GLY A 534 -15.00 1.73 1.21
N SER A 535 -15.02 1.49 2.52
CA SER A 535 -13.81 1.30 3.33
C SER A 535 -13.18 -0.08 3.11
N ILE A 536 -11.86 -0.15 2.95
CA ILE A 536 -11.12 -1.40 2.66
C ILE A 536 -11.57 -2.52 3.61
N PRO A 537 -11.89 -3.73 3.11
CA PRO A 537 -12.24 -4.86 3.97
C PRO A 537 -11.01 -5.32 4.76
N ASP A 538 -11.23 -6.07 5.83
CA ASP A 538 -10.12 -6.78 6.45
C ASP A 538 -9.61 -7.86 5.48
N PHE A 539 -8.32 -8.14 5.51
CA PHE A 539 -7.70 -9.22 4.77
C PHE A 539 -6.68 -9.90 5.67
N TYR A 540 -6.71 -11.23 5.68
CA TYR A 540 -5.81 -12.06 6.48
C TYR A 540 -5.06 -13.08 5.62
N ASN A 541 -5.26 -13.04 4.30
CA ASN A 541 -4.71 -14.06 3.43
C ASN A 541 -3.18 -13.95 3.30
N ILE A 542 -2.50 -15.09 3.23
CA ILE A 542 -1.06 -15.20 2.99
C ILE A 542 -0.77 -16.30 1.98
N TYR A 543 0.37 -16.21 1.30
CA TYR A 543 0.86 -17.26 0.42
C TYR A 543 1.56 -18.37 1.20
N LEU A 544 1.29 -19.61 0.83
CA LEU A 544 2.11 -20.77 1.16
C LEU A 544 2.91 -21.16 -0.09
N GLU A 545 4.19 -20.79 -0.12
CA GLU A 545 5.08 -21.04 -1.25
C GLU A 545 5.89 -22.32 -1.06
N ARG A 546 5.86 -23.22 -2.04
CA ARG A 546 6.82 -24.31 -2.15
C ARG A 546 8.16 -23.77 -2.64
N HIS A 547 9.23 -24.12 -1.95
CA HIS A 547 10.58 -23.61 -2.26
C HIS A 547 11.02 -23.99 -3.69
N LYS A 548 11.78 -23.11 -4.34
CA LYS A 548 12.28 -23.29 -5.72
C LYS A 548 13.19 -24.51 -5.87
N GLU A 549 13.87 -24.90 -4.79
CA GLU A 549 14.79 -26.03 -4.73
C GLU A 549 14.10 -27.35 -4.37
N ASP A 550 12.76 -27.36 -4.25
CA ASP A 550 12.01 -28.59 -4.02
C ASP A 550 12.18 -29.58 -5.20
N PRO A 551 12.25 -30.89 -4.95
CA PRO A 551 12.29 -31.90 -6.01
C PRO A 551 11.12 -31.77 -7.00
N ALA A 552 9.92 -31.42 -6.51
CA ALA A 552 8.74 -31.21 -7.34
C ALA A 552 8.67 -29.80 -7.97
N GLY A 553 9.62 -28.91 -7.66
CA GLY A 553 9.67 -27.54 -8.17
C GLY A 553 8.83 -26.56 -7.36
N TYR A 554 8.79 -25.30 -7.80
CA TYR A 554 8.04 -24.21 -7.17
C TYR A 554 6.52 -24.35 -7.41
N ASP A 555 5.72 -24.01 -6.40
CA ASP A 555 4.26 -23.91 -6.48
C ASP A 555 3.73 -22.95 -5.39
N ILE A 556 2.48 -22.51 -5.49
CA ILE A 556 1.88 -21.53 -4.57
C ILE A 556 0.40 -21.77 -4.27
N PHE A 557 0.08 -21.69 -2.98
CA PHE A 557 -1.27 -21.80 -2.41
C PHE A 557 -1.61 -20.55 -1.59
N MET A 558 -2.90 -20.34 -1.32
CA MET A 558 -3.35 -19.24 -0.45
C MET A 558 -3.99 -19.81 0.80
N ILE A 559 -3.60 -19.25 1.94
CA ILE A 559 -4.22 -19.51 3.23
C ILE A 559 -5.05 -18.29 3.57
N ASP A 560 -6.35 -18.45 3.82
CA ASP A 560 -7.24 -17.40 4.31
C ASP A 560 -7.83 -17.78 5.66
N PRO A 561 -7.38 -17.15 6.76
CA PRO A 561 -7.89 -17.40 8.10
C PRO A 561 -9.05 -16.49 8.50
N MET A 562 -9.77 -15.92 7.52
CA MET A 562 -10.88 -15.01 7.76
C MET A 562 -11.97 -15.65 8.64
N LEU A 563 -12.47 -16.83 8.26
CA LEU A 563 -13.54 -17.54 8.97
C LEU A 563 -13.02 -18.64 9.89
N LYS A 564 -11.99 -19.38 9.46
CA LYS A 564 -11.39 -20.49 10.20
C LYS A 564 -9.89 -20.30 10.29
N GLY A 565 -9.30 -20.40 11.48
CA GLY A 565 -7.87 -20.12 11.67
C GLY A 565 -7.46 -20.25 13.13
N ASN A 566 -6.48 -19.47 13.56
CA ASN A 566 -6.09 -19.37 14.97
C ASN A 566 -5.68 -17.93 15.33
N PHE A 567 -5.28 -17.70 16.58
CA PHE A 567 -4.94 -16.35 17.05
C PHE A 567 -3.73 -15.73 16.33
N ALA A 568 -2.85 -16.52 15.72
CA ALA A 568 -1.67 -15.99 15.02
C ALA A 568 -2.05 -15.16 13.79
N SER A 569 -3.21 -15.43 13.18
CA SER A 569 -3.75 -14.59 12.10
C SER A 569 -4.28 -13.24 12.58
N ARG A 570 -4.47 -13.08 13.89
CA ARG A 570 -4.95 -11.85 14.53
C ARG A 570 -3.82 -10.94 15.00
N LEU A 571 -2.55 -11.26 14.77
CA LEU A 571 -1.47 -10.37 15.16
C LEU A 571 -1.50 -9.08 14.32
N SER A 572 -1.41 -7.92 14.99
CA SER A 572 -1.43 -6.62 14.32
C SER A 572 -0.17 -6.35 13.50
N HIS A 573 -0.31 -5.45 12.51
CA HIS A 573 0.83 -4.94 11.75
C HIS A 573 1.79 -4.09 12.58
N SER A 574 3.10 -4.26 12.36
CA SER A 574 4.13 -3.28 12.72
C SER A 574 5.20 -3.17 11.64
N CYS A 575 5.64 -1.95 11.32
CA CYS A 575 6.78 -1.73 10.41
C CYS A 575 8.14 -2.08 11.05
N ASN A 576 8.17 -2.43 12.33
CA ASN A 576 9.35 -2.94 13.04
C ASN A 576 8.90 -4.06 13.99
N PRO A 577 8.47 -5.18 13.42
CA PRO A 577 7.74 -6.23 14.13
C PRO A 577 8.62 -7.01 15.11
N ASN A 578 8.00 -7.72 16.04
CA ASN A 578 8.67 -8.68 16.92
C ASN A 578 8.41 -10.15 16.53
N CYS A 579 7.44 -10.41 15.66
CA CYS A 579 7.17 -11.70 15.05
C CYS A 579 7.35 -11.64 13.52
N GLY A 580 7.45 -12.81 12.88
CA GLY A 580 7.50 -12.94 11.42
C GLY A 580 7.03 -14.31 10.97
N THR A 581 6.45 -14.36 9.76
CA THR A 581 6.04 -15.60 9.11
C THR A 581 7.19 -16.19 8.31
N VAL A 582 7.34 -17.51 8.37
CA VAL A 582 8.35 -18.26 7.62
C VAL A 582 7.73 -19.52 7.05
N THR A 583 7.86 -19.74 5.75
CA THR A 583 7.46 -21.01 5.13
C THR A 583 8.48 -22.09 5.48
N MET A 584 8.05 -23.02 6.31
CA MET A 584 8.85 -24.10 6.87
C MET A 584 8.41 -25.46 6.30
N ILE A 585 9.35 -26.41 6.26
CA ILE A 585 9.04 -27.83 6.06
C ILE A 585 9.13 -28.52 7.43
N SER A 586 8.04 -29.13 7.89
CA SER A 586 8.00 -29.95 9.10
C SER A 586 7.37 -31.30 8.77
N GLY A 587 8.06 -32.39 9.11
CA GLY A 587 7.56 -33.74 8.83
C GLY A 587 7.27 -34.03 7.35
N GLY A 588 8.00 -33.42 6.41
CA GLY A 588 7.75 -33.54 4.97
C GLY A 588 6.52 -32.77 4.48
N LYS A 589 6.00 -31.82 5.27
CA LYS A 589 4.85 -30.96 4.91
C LYS A 589 5.24 -29.49 4.96
N TYR A 590 4.82 -28.74 3.95
CA TYR A 590 4.93 -27.28 3.93
C TYR A 590 3.91 -26.63 4.87
N THR A 591 4.36 -25.65 5.65
CA THR A 591 3.53 -24.86 6.56
C THR A 591 4.11 -23.46 6.75
N VAL A 592 3.30 -22.50 7.19
CA VAL A 592 3.76 -21.16 7.57
C VAL A 592 3.88 -21.06 9.09
N GLY A 593 5.10 -21.03 9.62
CA GLY A 593 5.35 -20.80 11.04
C GLY A 593 5.45 -19.32 11.39
N MET A 594 4.79 -18.88 12.45
CA MET A 594 4.97 -17.55 13.04
C MET A 594 6.02 -17.63 14.16
N TYR A 595 7.15 -16.95 14.02
CA TYR A 595 8.26 -17.01 14.98
C TYR A 595 8.57 -15.64 15.60
N ALA A 596 9.05 -15.64 16.85
CA ALA A 596 9.63 -14.46 17.49
C ALA A 596 10.98 -14.10 16.82
N LEU A 597 11.06 -12.93 16.19
CA LEU A 597 12.28 -12.42 15.54
C LEU A 597 13.25 -11.76 16.55
N LYS A 598 12.73 -11.38 17.72
CA LYS A 598 13.46 -10.79 18.85
C LYS A 598 12.78 -11.17 20.16
N ASN A 599 13.47 -10.97 21.28
CA ASN A 599 12.88 -11.17 22.61
C ASN A 599 11.66 -10.25 22.77
N ILE A 600 10.55 -10.83 23.25
CA ILE A 600 9.27 -10.14 23.46
C ILE A 600 9.05 -10.05 24.96
N SER A 601 8.93 -8.83 25.49
CA SER A 601 8.82 -8.62 26.93
C SER A 601 7.38 -8.88 27.41
N TYR A 602 7.21 -9.10 28.72
CA TYR A 602 5.89 -9.13 29.35
C TYR A 602 5.06 -7.90 28.95
N LEU A 603 3.82 -8.13 28.55
CA LEU A 603 2.82 -7.16 28.08
C LEU A 603 3.18 -6.42 26.78
N ASP A 604 4.25 -6.81 26.09
CA ASP A 604 4.46 -6.37 24.71
C ASP A 604 3.38 -6.97 23.81
N GLU A 605 2.88 -6.18 22.87
CA GLU A 605 2.02 -6.67 21.80
C GLU A 605 2.83 -7.47 20.78
N LEU A 606 2.32 -8.62 20.37
CA LEU A 606 2.88 -9.41 19.29
C LEU A 606 2.40 -8.84 17.95
N THR A 607 3.36 -8.55 17.07
CA THR A 607 3.13 -7.88 15.79
C THR A 607 4.04 -8.45 14.70
N PHE A 608 3.56 -8.51 13.47
CA PHE A 608 4.35 -8.90 12.29
C PHE A 608 4.22 -7.89 11.15
N ASP A 609 5.12 -7.96 10.17
CA ASP A 609 4.99 -7.17 8.95
C ASP A 609 4.11 -7.92 7.95
N TYR A 610 3.04 -7.28 7.47
CA TYR A 610 2.10 -7.93 6.56
C TYR A 610 2.65 -8.06 5.13
N ASN A 611 3.66 -7.26 4.78
CA ASN A 611 4.22 -7.19 3.42
C ASN A 611 3.17 -7.06 2.31
N SER A 612 2.03 -6.43 2.61
CA SER A 612 0.90 -6.33 1.69
C SER A 612 1.16 -5.28 0.61
N VAL A 613 0.74 -5.60 -0.62
CA VAL A 613 0.89 -4.74 -1.79
C VAL A 613 -0.47 -4.59 -2.48
N THR A 614 -0.82 -3.38 -2.91
CA THR A 614 -2.01 -3.10 -3.72
C THR A 614 -1.64 -2.29 -4.96
N GLU A 615 -2.42 -2.42 -6.02
CA GLU A 615 -2.33 -1.54 -7.20
C GLU A 615 -3.16 -0.25 -7.02
N SER A 616 -4.06 -0.23 -6.05
CA SER A 616 -4.98 0.88 -5.83
C SER A 616 -4.34 1.94 -4.94
N ILE A 617 -4.07 3.11 -5.51
CA ILE A 617 -3.60 4.28 -4.75
C ILE A 617 -4.58 4.63 -3.62
N LEU A 618 -5.88 4.46 -3.86
CA LEU A 618 -6.92 4.72 -2.87
C LEU A 618 -6.85 3.72 -1.72
N GLU A 619 -6.68 2.42 -1.99
CA GLU A 619 -6.51 1.41 -0.95
C GLU A 619 -5.24 1.67 -0.14
N SER A 620 -4.10 1.93 -0.79
CA SER A 620 -2.86 2.24 -0.07
C SER A 620 -3.06 3.46 0.85
N ARG A 621 -3.67 4.55 0.36
CA ARG A 621 -3.93 5.75 1.16
C ARG A 621 -4.93 5.54 2.31
N ASN A 622 -5.86 4.61 2.16
CA ASN A 622 -6.83 4.26 3.20
C ASN A 622 -6.26 3.25 4.23
N SER A 623 -5.01 2.80 4.08
CA SER A 623 -4.32 1.85 4.96
C SER A 623 -3.33 2.52 5.93
N VAL A 624 -3.74 3.63 6.58
CA VAL A 624 -2.87 4.36 7.52
C VAL A 624 -2.37 3.43 8.63
N CYS A 625 -1.06 3.39 8.83
CA CYS A 625 -0.42 2.51 9.80
C CYS A 625 -0.48 3.09 11.21
N LEU A 626 -0.88 2.26 12.17
CA LEU A 626 -1.10 2.60 13.58
C LEU A 626 -0.08 1.96 14.52
N CYS A 627 1.06 1.48 14.00
CA CYS A 627 2.02 0.69 14.78
C CYS A 627 2.82 1.47 15.84
N CYS A 628 2.65 2.79 15.93
CA CYS A 628 3.36 3.71 16.83
C CYS A 628 4.89 3.83 16.60
N ASN A 629 5.51 2.90 15.86
CA ASN A 629 6.96 2.77 15.81
C ASN A 629 7.64 3.94 15.11
N MET A 630 8.81 4.36 15.59
CA MET A 630 9.62 5.44 14.99
C MET A 630 10.06 5.15 13.54
N LYS A 631 10.15 3.88 13.11
CA LYS A 631 10.47 3.47 11.73
C LYS A 631 9.23 3.20 10.85
N CYS A 632 8.05 3.69 11.25
CA CYS A 632 6.80 3.49 10.50
C CYS A 632 6.88 3.97 9.04
N ARG A 633 6.37 3.14 8.12
CA ARG A 633 6.24 3.41 6.67
C ARG A 633 5.00 4.24 6.30
N SER A 634 4.29 4.78 7.30
CA SER A 634 3.05 5.56 7.18
C SER A 634 1.80 4.77 6.77
N TYR A 635 1.93 3.81 5.86
CA TYR A 635 0.86 2.91 5.42
C TYR A 635 1.27 1.46 5.64
N TYR A 636 0.33 0.58 5.96
CA TYR A 636 0.61 -0.86 6.12
C TYR A 636 0.43 -1.66 4.81
N VAL A 637 -0.20 -1.07 3.79
CA VAL A 637 -0.25 -1.61 2.43
C VAL A 637 0.58 -0.74 1.48
N SER A 638 1.58 -1.34 0.85
CA SER A 638 2.45 -0.68 -0.13
C SER A 638 1.78 -0.58 -1.49
N LEU A 639 2.06 0.48 -2.24
CA LEU A 639 1.62 0.57 -3.64
C LEU A 639 2.58 -0.23 -4.53
N ALA A 640 2.04 -1.10 -5.40
CA ALA A 640 2.81 -1.87 -6.36
C ALA A 640 3.65 -0.93 -7.25
N LYS A 641 4.94 -1.24 -7.44
CA LYS A 641 5.78 -0.49 -8.38
C LYS A 641 5.26 -0.73 -9.81
N THR A 642 5.20 0.32 -10.64
CA THR A 642 4.76 0.22 -12.05
C THR A 642 5.55 -0.82 -12.86
N SER A 643 6.82 -1.06 -12.50
CA SER A 643 7.68 -2.09 -13.09
C SER A 643 7.15 -3.51 -12.90
N MET A 644 6.52 -3.81 -11.76
CA MET A 644 6.02 -5.16 -11.47
C MET A 644 4.86 -5.57 -12.38
N ASN A 645 4.08 -4.60 -12.87
CA ASN A 645 2.87 -4.83 -13.66
C ASN A 645 3.00 -4.55 -15.16
N SER A 646 4.18 -4.12 -15.61
CA SER A 646 4.48 -3.90 -17.02
C SER A 646 5.52 -4.91 -17.48
N ILE A 647 5.24 -5.64 -18.57
CA ILE A 647 6.28 -6.43 -19.25
C ILE A 647 7.13 -5.45 -20.04
N ARG A 648 8.45 -5.42 -19.78
CA ARG A 648 9.38 -4.53 -20.48
C ARG A 648 9.91 -5.15 -21.78
N SER A 649 10.07 -6.47 -21.80
CA SER A 649 10.77 -7.20 -22.85
C SER A 649 9.87 -7.68 -23.99
N HIS A 650 8.58 -7.91 -23.77
CA HIS A 650 7.69 -8.60 -24.73
C HIS A 650 6.33 -7.92 -24.90
N ASN A 651 5.98 -7.62 -26.15
CA ASN A 651 4.72 -6.96 -26.53
C ASN A 651 3.57 -7.97 -26.75
N PHE A 652 2.38 -7.47 -27.10
CA PHE A 652 1.19 -8.30 -27.34
C PHE A 652 1.40 -9.39 -28.41
N LEU A 653 2.00 -9.04 -29.57
CA LEU A 653 2.25 -10.01 -30.65
C LEU A 653 3.24 -11.10 -30.24
N GLN A 654 4.21 -10.79 -29.37
CA GLN A 654 5.10 -11.80 -28.78
C GLN A 654 4.32 -12.83 -27.97
N ARG A 655 3.38 -12.38 -27.12
CA ARG A 655 2.55 -13.30 -26.32
C ARG A 655 1.67 -14.18 -27.20
N VAL A 656 1.10 -13.61 -28.27
CA VAL A 656 0.32 -14.38 -29.25
C VAL A 656 1.19 -15.39 -29.97
N SER A 657 2.40 -14.99 -30.37
CA SER A 657 3.38 -15.87 -31.00
C SER A 657 3.71 -17.07 -30.12
N ARG A 658 3.91 -16.88 -28.80
CA ARG A 658 4.15 -17.99 -27.86
C ARG A 658 2.98 -18.97 -27.78
N VAL A 659 1.74 -18.47 -27.75
CA VAL A 659 0.55 -19.34 -27.73
C VAL A 659 0.39 -20.08 -29.05
N LEU A 660 0.74 -19.49 -30.19
CA LEU A 660 0.69 -20.20 -31.47
C LEU A 660 1.82 -21.22 -31.60
N GLN A 661 3.04 -20.90 -31.15
CA GLN A 661 4.19 -21.81 -31.13
C GLN A 661 3.93 -23.08 -30.31
N CYS A 662 3.12 -23.02 -29.25
CA CYS A 662 2.86 -24.19 -28.44
C CYS A 662 1.88 -25.19 -29.07
N VAL A 663 1.20 -24.80 -30.16
CA VAL A 663 0.31 -25.68 -30.92
C VAL A 663 1.11 -26.61 -31.84
N ASP A 664 2.19 -26.11 -32.42
CA ASP A 664 2.95 -26.79 -33.49
C ASP A 664 4.28 -27.39 -33.01
N ARG A 665 4.54 -27.37 -31.70
CA ARG A 665 5.79 -27.86 -31.11
C ARG A 665 5.52 -28.92 -30.05
N ASN A 666 6.38 -29.94 -30.01
CA ASN A 666 6.36 -30.97 -28.97
C ASN A 666 7.14 -30.51 -27.73
N PHE A 667 6.81 -31.04 -26.56
CA PHE A 667 7.58 -30.80 -25.34
C PHE A 667 8.86 -31.65 -25.36
N ASP A 668 9.91 -31.09 -25.95
CA ASP A 668 11.21 -31.71 -26.11
C ASP A 668 12.14 -31.55 -24.87
N GLU A 669 13.28 -32.24 -24.87
CA GLU A 669 14.25 -32.20 -23.78
C GLU A 669 14.81 -30.80 -23.51
N ASP A 670 14.88 -29.93 -24.52
CA ASP A 670 15.40 -28.58 -24.36
C ASP A 670 14.39 -27.68 -23.64
N LEU A 671 13.10 -27.82 -23.95
CA LEU A 671 12.02 -27.19 -23.20
C LEU A 671 11.94 -27.70 -21.76
N GLU A 672 12.17 -29.00 -21.55
CA GLU A 672 12.24 -29.58 -20.21
C GLU A 672 13.38 -28.97 -19.37
N LYS A 673 14.59 -28.83 -19.96
CA LYS A 673 15.73 -28.16 -19.31
C LYS A 673 15.41 -26.70 -18.95
N ILE A 674 14.66 -25.98 -19.79
CA ILE A 674 14.23 -24.61 -19.52
C ILE A 674 13.28 -24.57 -18.31
N CYS A 675 12.28 -25.44 -18.26
CA CYS A 675 11.39 -25.58 -17.11
C CYS A 675 12.19 -25.89 -15.83
N TYR A 676 13.09 -26.87 -15.89
CA TYR A 676 13.92 -27.27 -14.76
C TYR A 676 14.77 -26.10 -14.21
N LYS A 677 15.47 -25.37 -15.11
CA LYS A 677 16.26 -24.18 -14.74
C LYS A 677 15.40 -23.08 -14.11
N SER A 678 14.13 -23.01 -14.48
CA SER A 678 13.17 -22.02 -14.00
C SER A 678 12.40 -22.48 -12.77
N HIS A 679 12.79 -23.60 -12.16
CA HIS A 679 12.16 -24.22 -10.99
C HIS A 679 10.73 -24.71 -11.24
N ILE A 680 10.36 -24.98 -12.49
CA ILE A 680 9.06 -25.52 -12.88
C ILE A 680 9.24 -27.01 -13.16
N LYS A 681 8.64 -27.87 -12.33
CA LYS A 681 8.74 -29.33 -12.45
C LYS A 681 7.37 -29.97 -12.20
N SER A 682 7.31 -31.19 -11.66
CA SER A 682 6.08 -31.98 -11.50
C SER A 682 4.95 -31.26 -10.76
N ALA A 683 5.22 -30.46 -9.72
CA ALA A 683 4.18 -29.73 -8.99
C ALA A 683 3.32 -28.83 -9.91
N VAL A 684 3.93 -28.26 -10.94
CA VAL A 684 3.23 -27.45 -11.95
C VAL A 684 2.83 -28.29 -13.17
N LEU A 685 3.77 -29.08 -13.71
CA LEU A 685 3.66 -29.76 -15.00
C LEU A 685 2.73 -30.99 -14.98
N ASP A 686 2.54 -31.64 -13.84
CA ASP A 686 1.69 -32.84 -13.76
C ASP A 686 0.24 -32.49 -14.07
N GLY A 687 -0.39 -33.26 -14.96
CA GLY A 687 -1.74 -33.00 -15.45
C GLY A 687 -1.86 -31.86 -16.48
N CYS A 688 -0.75 -31.23 -16.90
CA CYS A 688 -0.77 -30.32 -18.05
C CYS A 688 -0.81 -31.11 -19.37
N PRO A 689 -1.66 -30.72 -20.35
CA PRO A 689 -1.53 -31.22 -21.72
C PRO A 689 -0.23 -30.72 -22.35
N GLU A 690 0.21 -31.39 -23.40
CA GLU A 690 1.53 -31.16 -24.02
C GLU A 690 1.73 -29.70 -24.46
N TRP A 691 0.74 -29.12 -25.14
CA TRP A 691 0.79 -27.71 -25.59
C TRP A 691 0.95 -26.73 -24.42
N LEU A 692 0.41 -27.06 -23.23
CA LEU A 692 0.52 -26.20 -22.06
C LEU A 692 1.94 -26.28 -21.49
N LYS A 693 2.57 -27.47 -21.45
CA LYS A 693 3.97 -27.62 -21.04
C LYS A 693 4.91 -26.82 -21.95
N VAL A 694 4.67 -26.86 -23.27
CA VAL A 694 5.42 -26.06 -24.24
C VAL A 694 5.24 -24.57 -23.99
N TRP A 695 4.01 -24.11 -23.80
CA TRP A 695 3.75 -22.70 -23.49
C TRP A 695 4.45 -22.24 -22.21
N ILE A 696 4.40 -23.06 -21.14
CA ILE A 696 5.09 -22.80 -19.88
C ILE A 696 6.59 -22.61 -20.09
N ALA A 697 7.23 -23.50 -20.84
CA ALA A 697 8.66 -23.43 -21.13
C ALA A 697 9.02 -22.17 -21.95
N LEU A 698 8.21 -21.82 -22.96
CA LEU A 698 8.42 -20.61 -23.77
C LEU A 698 8.28 -19.33 -22.93
N VAL A 699 7.30 -19.27 -22.03
CA VAL A 699 7.15 -18.14 -21.12
C VAL A 699 8.30 -18.07 -20.12
N ALA A 700 8.76 -19.21 -19.61
CA ALA A 700 9.93 -19.27 -18.72
C ALA A 700 11.20 -18.75 -19.42
N GLN A 701 11.38 -19.06 -20.70
CA GLN A 701 12.47 -18.51 -21.53
C GLN A 701 12.37 -16.98 -21.69
N ASP A 702 11.16 -16.48 -21.92
CA ASP A 702 10.86 -15.05 -22.01
C ASP A 702 11.18 -14.34 -20.68
N ILE A 703 10.87 -14.95 -19.54
CA ILE A 703 11.25 -14.46 -18.20
C ILE A 703 12.78 -14.40 -18.05
N ASP A 704 13.51 -15.49 -18.36
CA ASP A 704 14.98 -15.52 -18.27
C ASP A 704 15.62 -14.41 -19.14
N THR A 705 15.02 -14.12 -20.29
CA THR A 705 15.43 -13.02 -21.18
C THR A 705 15.17 -11.65 -20.57
N GLU A 706 13.97 -11.42 -19.99
CA GLU A 706 13.63 -10.19 -19.26
C GLU A 706 14.63 -9.93 -18.13
N ILE A 707 14.96 -10.96 -17.35
CA ILE A 707 15.89 -10.85 -16.22
C ILE A 707 17.32 -10.53 -16.68
N LYS A 708 17.83 -11.19 -17.73
CA LYS A 708 19.16 -10.90 -18.29
C LYS A 708 19.29 -9.46 -18.78
N ASP A 709 18.24 -8.91 -19.41
CA ASP A 709 18.21 -7.50 -19.83
C ASP A 709 18.24 -6.55 -18.63
N LEU A 710 17.49 -6.84 -17.56
CA LEU A 710 17.51 -6.05 -16.32
C LEU A 710 18.87 -6.10 -15.61
N GLN A 711 19.50 -7.27 -15.56
CA GLN A 711 20.85 -7.45 -14.98
C GLN A 711 21.88 -6.60 -15.73
N THR A 712 21.83 -6.60 -17.06
CA THR A 712 22.73 -5.79 -17.90
C THR A 712 22.56 -4.29 -17.65
N LYS A 713 21.35 -3.85 -17.25
CA LYS A 713 21.04 -2.45 -16.92
C LYS A 713 21.38 -2.06 -15.46
N MET A 714 22.03 -2.93 -14.69
CA MET A 714 22.47 -2.72 -13.29
C MET A 714 21.37 -2.29 -12.32
N ILE A 715 20.17 -2.87 -12.43
CA ILE A 715 19.07 -2.60 -11.49
C ILE A 715 18.86 -3.83 -10.59
N GLU A 716 19.77 -4.03 -9.64
CA GLU A 716 19.89 -5.27 -8.85
C GLU A 716 18.62 -5.59 -8.03
N GLU A 717 18.07 -4.59 -7.32
CA GLU A 717 16.84 -4.75 -6.53
C GLU A 717 15.58 -5.00 -7.40
N ASP A 718 15.58 -4.61 -8.67
CA ASP A 718 14.42 -4.75 -9.53
C ASP A 718 14.35 -6.13 -10.22
N TYR A 719 15.47 -6.81 -10.50
CA TYR A 719 15.39 -8.08 -11.25
C TYR A 719 14.93 -9.26 -10.38
N GLN A 720 15.38 -9.39 -9.12
CA GLN A 720 14.98 -10.51 -8.25
C GLN A 720 13.48 -10.46 -7.94
N SER A 721 13.00 -9.27 -7.55
CA SER A 721 11.58 -9.03 -7.28
C SER A 721 10.71 -9.18 -8.54
N THR A 722 11.25 -8.85 -9.71
CA THR A 722 10.58 -9.12 -10.99
C THR A 722 10.50 -10.61 -11.28
N PHE A 723 11.60 -11.37 -11.11
CA PHE A 723 11.61 -12.82 -11.34
C PHE A 723 10.59 -13.55 -10.47
N GLU A 724 10.57 -13.25 -9.17
CA GLU A 724 9.63 -13.84 -8.22
C GLU A 724 8.18 -13.54 -8.59
N SER A 725 7.88 -12.27 -8.88
CA SER A 725 6.56 -11.87 -9.35
C SER A 725 6.16 -12.59 -10.64
N ARG A 726 7.06 -12.73 -11.62
CA ARG A 726 6.76 -13.40 -12.89
C ARG A 726 6.53 -14.90 -12.71
N LEU A 727 7.34 -15.57 -11.90
CA LEU A 727 7.20 -16.99 -11.60
C LEU A 727 5.86 -17.26 -10.88
N GLN A 728 5.53 -16.48 -9.85
CA GLN A 728 4.23 -16.53 -9.17
C GLN A 728 3.06 -16.38 -10.16
N ASN A 729 3.11 -15.34 -10.99
CA ASN A 729 2.10 -15.05 -11.99
C ASN A 729 1.91 -16.18 -13.02
N LEU A 730 3.01 -16.81 -13.46
CA LEU A 730 2.98 -17.95 -14.36
C LEU A 730 2.31 -19.16 -13.70
N VAL A 731 2.74 -19.54 -12.50
CA VAL A 731 2.18 -20.68 -11.76
C VAL A 731 0.69 -20.51 -11.46
N ILE A 732 0.28 -19.31 -11.03
CA ILE A 732 -1.14 -18.98 -10.80
C ILE A 732 -1.94 -19.12 -12.11
N SER A 733 -1.39 -18.64 -13.23
CA SER A 733 -2.02 -18.75 -14.54
C SER A 733 -2.19 -20.21 -14.97
N VAL A 734 -1.18 -21.05 -14.74
CA VAL A 734 -1.24 -22.49 -15.02
C VAL A 734 -2.30 -23.17 -14.15
N SER A 735 -2.36 -22.86 -12.86
CA SER A 735 -3.40 -23.39 -11.96
C SER A 735 -4.82 -23.07 -12.46
N LYS A 736 -5.06 -21.82 -12.89
CA LYS A 736 -6.35 -21.40 -13.48
C LYS A 736 -6.70 -22.19 -14.74
N ILE A 737 -5.73 -22.40 -15.61
CA ILE A 737 -5.93 -23.17 -16.85
C ILE A 737 -6.23 -24.63 -16.52
N LYS A 738 -5.41 -25.29 -15.68
CA LYS A 738 -5.61 -26.69 -15.25
C LYS A 738 -6.99 -26.92 -14.66
N TYR A 739 -7.46 -26.00 -13.80
CA TYR A 739 -8.79 -26.09 -13.22
C TYR A 739 -9.88 -26.14 -14.30
N ILE A 740 -9.86 -25.21 -15.26
CA ILE A 740 -10.88 -25.18 -16.33
C ILE A 740 -10.75 -26.38 -17.29
N LEU A 741 -9.54 -26.79 -17.65
CA LEU A 741 -9.33 -27.98 -18.47
C LEU A 741 -9.91 -29.23 -17.77
N SER A 742 -9.68 -29.38 -16.47
CA SER A 742 -10.20 -30.51 -15.69
C SER A 742 -11.72 -30.52 -15.57
N LYS A 743 -12.34 -29.35 -15.38
CA LYS A 743 -13.81 -29.24 -15.21
C LYS A 743 -14.58 -29.31 -16.53
N THR A 744 -13.94 -28.98 -17.66
CA THR A 744 -14.56 -29.03 -19.00
C THR A 744 -14.18 -30.27 -19.81
N GLU A 745 -13.19 -31.05 -19.32
CA GLU A 745 -12.59 -32.19 -20.02
C GLU A 745 -12.11 -31.87 -21.45
N SER A 746 -11.84 -30.60 -21.74
CA SER A 746 -11.43 -30.12 -23.06
C SER A 746 -9.95 -29.76 -23.06
N TYR A 747 -9.11 -30.66 -23.57
CA TYR A 747 -7.63 -30.52 -23.54
C TYR A 747 -7.02 -30.02 -24.86
N MET A 748 -7.85 -29.60 -25.83
CA MET A 748 -7.38 -29.08 -27.11
C MET A 748 -6.56 -27.79 -26.94
N PRO A 749 -5.60 -27.47 -27.82
CA PRO A 749 -4.91 -26.20 -27.78
C PRO A 749 -5.88 -25.02 -28.02
N PRO A 750 -5.61 -23.83 -27.46
CA PRO A 750 -6.53 -22.68 -27.53
C PRO A 750 -6.57 -21.98 -28.90
N LEU A 751 -5.57 -22.22 -29.76
CA LEU A 751 -5.51 -21.72 -31.13
C LEU A 751 -5.37 -22.89 -32.10
N LYS A 752 -5.86 -22.70 -33.32
CA LYS A 752 -5.70 -23.65 -34.43
C LYS A 752 -5.22 -22.93 -35.67
N MET A 753 -4.07 -23.34 -36.22
CA MET A 753 -3.62 -22.86 -37.52
C MET A 753 -4.58 -23.32 -38.63
N LEU A 754 -4.97 -22.43 -39.54
CA LEU A 754 -5.70 -22.83 -40.74
C LEU A 754 -4.74 -23.53 -41.69
N ASN A 755 -5.19 -24.63 -42.29
CA ASN A 755 -4.49 -25.20 -43.45
C ASN A 755 -4.78 -24.41 -44.74
N GLU A 756 -4.07 -24.73 -45.83
CA GLU A 756 -4.21 -24.01 -47.11
C GLU A 756 -5.65 -23.99 -47.63
N GLN A 757 -6.40 -25.09 -47.48
CA GLN A 757 -7.79 -25.18 -47.92
C GLN A 757 -8.73 -24.33 -47.06
N GLU A 758 -8.54 -24.33 -45.74
CA GLU A 758 -9.30 -23.49 -44.81
C GLU A 758 -9.02 -22.01 -45.07
N ALA A 759 -7.75 -21.64 -45.28
CA ALA A 759 -7.37 -20.28 -45.66
C ALA A 759 -7.99 -19.90 -47.01
N PHE A 760 -7.93 -20.79 -48.02
CA PHE A 760 -8.59 -20.56 -49.30
C PHE A 760 -10.11 -20.35 -49.13
N ASN A 761 -10.78 -21.16 -48.30
CA ASN A 761 -12.20 -21.01 -48.02
C ASN A 761 -12.50 -19.67 -47.32
N TYR A 762 -11.63 -19.20 -46.43
CA TYR A 762 -11.76 -17.87 -45.83
C TYR A 762 -11.64 -16.75 -46.88
N LEU A 763 -10.71 -16.84 -47.84
CA LEU A 763 -10.53 -15.80 -48.86
C LEU A 763 -11.60 -15.85 -49.97
N TRP A 764 -11.95 -17.05 -50.43
CA TRP A 764 -12.70 -17.27 -51.68
C TRP A 764 -13.84 -18.29 -51.61
N GLY A 765 -14.14 -18.82 -50.43
CA GLY A 765 -15.28 -19.72 -50.21
C GLY A 765 -16.63 -19.03 -50.37
N ASP A 766 -17.70 -19.79 -50.14
CA ASP A 766 -19.07 -19.30 -50.25
C ASP A 766 -19.72 -19.01 -48.87
N GLU A 767 -19.05 -19.38 -47.78
CA GLU A 767 -19.48 -19.08 -46.41
C GLU A 767 -19.60 -17.58 -46.14
N GLU A 768 -20.56 -17.16 -45.30
CA GLU A 768 -20.86 -15.74 -45.01
C GLU A 768 -19.65 -14.97 -44.49
N PHE A 769 -18.79 -15.63 -43.71
CA PHE A 769 -17.58 -15.04 -43.14
C PHE A 769 -16.43 -14.92 -44.15
N SER A 770 -16.53 -15.52 -45.34
CA SER A 770 -15.48 -15.43 -46.35
C SER A 770 -15.37 -14.01 -46.91
N VAL A 771 -14.18 -13.61 -47.35
CA VAL A 771 -13.93 -12.28 -47.91
C VAL A 771 -14.75 -12.07 -49.19
N ARG A 772 -14.85 -13.10 -50.03
CA ARG A 772 -15.66 -13.10 -51.25
C ARG A 772 -17.16 -12.90 -50.95
N SER A 773 -17.74 -13.69 -50.05
CA SER A 773 -19.17 -13.54 -49.69
C SER A 773 -19.46 -12.20 -49.01
N GLN A 774 -18.55 -11.73 -48.14
CA GLN A 774 -18.66 -10.40 -47.55
C GLN A 774 -18.71 -9.30 -48.62
N LEU A 775 -17.89 -9.37 -49.67
CA LEU A 775 -17.96 -8.42 -50.79
C LEU A 775 -19.26 -8.56 -51.60
N LEU A 776 -19.71 -9.79 -51.90
CA LEU A 776 -20.94 -10.05 -52.65
C LEU A 776 -22.21 -9.59 -51.92
N SER A 777 -22.16 -9.45 -50.59
CA SER A 777 -23.27 -8.93 -49.77
C SER A 777 -23.63 -7.48 -50.09
N TYR A 778 -22.68 -6.70 -50.63
CA TYR A 778 -22.90 -5.29 -50.94
C TYR A 778 -23.73 -5.08 -52.20
N ARG A 779 -24.75 -4.23 -52.11
CA ARG A 779 -25.60 -3.86 -53.26
C ARG A 779 -24.80 -3.25 -54.41
N TRP A 780 -23.78 -2.44 -54.12
CA TRP A 780 -22.94 -1.78 -55.14
C TRP A 780 -21.98 -2.74 -55.86
N CYS A 781 -21.77 -3.95 -55.35
CA CYS A 781 -21.01 -4.98 -56.05
C CYS A 781 -21.80 -5.56 -57.22
N LYS A 782 -23.10 -5.81 -57.04
CA LYS A 782 -23.97 -6.50 -58.01
C LYS A 782 -23.92 -5.83 -59.40
N ASN A 783 -23.79 -6.64 -60.45
CA ASN A 783 -23.70 -6.20 -61.85
C ASN A 783 -22.52 -5.24 -62.15
N SER A 784 -21.52 -5.17 -61.28
CA SER A 784 -20.33 -4.31 -61.48
C SER A 784 -19.12 -5.13 -61.97
N PRO A 785 -18.03 -4.47 -62.42
CA PRO A 785 -16.77 -5.16 -62.74
C PRO A 785 -16.22 -6.01 -61.58
N ILE A 786 -16.59 -5.68 -60.33
CA ILE A 786 -16.19 -6.39 -59.12
C ILE A 786 -16.95 -7.72 -59.01
N ASP A 787 -18.26 -7.72 -59.26
CA ASP A 787 -19.08 -8.95 -59.28
C ASP A 787 -18.62 -9.91 -60.39
N LYS A 788 -18.26 -9.38 -61.57
CA LYS A 788 -17.62 -10.19 -62.61
C LYS A 788 -16.27 -10.78 -62.16
N ALA A 789 -15.47 -10.05 -61.41
CA ALA A 789 -14.19 -10.53 -60.89
C ALA A 789 -14.36 -11.59 -59.78
N LEU A 790 -15.34 -11.39 -58.88
CA LEU A 790 -15.67 -12.31 -57.77
C LEU A 790 -16.31 -13.63 -58.26
N ARG A 791 -16.88 -13.66 -59.47
CA ARG A 791 -17.44 -14.87 -60.09
C ARG A 791 -16.42 -15.68 -60.91
N LYS A 792 -15.18 -15.20 -61.06
CA LYS A 792 -14.15 -15.97 -61.77
C LYS A 792 -13.81 -17.23 -60.98
N LYS A 793 -13.58 -18.33 -61.70
CA LYS A 793 -13.05 -19.57 -61.14
C LYS A 793 -11.69 -19.28 -60.49
N CYS A 794 -11.52 -19.74 -59.26
CA CYS A 794 -10.31 -19.62 -58.47
C CYS A 794 -10.01 -21.02 -57.93
N LEU A 795 -8.78 -21.50 -58.09
CA LEU A 795 -8.45 -22.91 -57.83
C LEU A 795 -7.65 -23.13 -56.55
N ASN A 796 -6.93 -22.12 -56.07
CA ASN A 796 -6.03 -22.23 -54.93
C ASN A 796 -5.86 -20.88 -54.22
N LEU A 797 -5.14 -20.90 -53.09
CA LEU A 797 -4.95 -19.75 -52.22
C LEU A 797 -4.19 -18.61 -52.90
N ASP A 798 -3.11 -18.88 -53.64
CA ASP A 798 -2.35 -17.86 -54.38
C ASP A 798 -3.22 -17.13 -55.41
N GLN A 799 -4.01 -17.88 -56.19
CA GLN A 799 -4.97 -17.28 -57.13
C GLN A 799 -5.99 -16.40 -56.42
N ALA A 800 -6.47 -16.81 -55.24
CA ALA A 800 -7.41 -16.03 -54.45
C ALA A 800 -6.79 -14.69 -54.03
N ARG A 801 -5.57 -14.71 -53.48
CA ARG A 801 -4.83 -13.50 -53.09
C ARG A 801 -4.62 -12.56 -54.29
N ARG A 802 -4.18 -13.09 -55.45
CA ARG A 802 -4.02 -12.30 -56.69
C ARG A 802 -5.34 -11.71 -57.17
N HIS A 803 -6.44 -12.44 -57.05
CA HIS A 803 -7.77 -11.94 -57.40
C HIS A 803 -8.24 -10.84 -56.45
N LEU A 804 -7.99 -10.94 -55.15
CA LEU A 804 -8.28 -9.86 -54.19
C LEU A 804 -7.51 -8.57 -54.54
N LEU A 805 -6.24 -8.66 -54.94
CA LEU A 805 -5.46 -7.49 -55.39
C LEU A 805 -5.98 -6.88 -56.70
N LYS A 806 -6.47 -7.70 -57.63
CA LYS A 806 -7.15 -7.18 -58.85
C LYS A 806 -8.44 -6.44 -58.49
N ILE A 807 -9.21 -6.95 -57.52
CA ILE A 807 -10.43 -6.30 -57.04
C ILE A 807 -10.10 -4.97 -56.33
N ARG A 808 -9.04 -4.94 -55.52
CA ARG A 808 -8.48 -3.72 -54.91
C ARG A 808 -8.22 -2.63 -55.97
N ASP A 809 -7.57 -2.98 -57.08
CA ASP A 809 -7.27 -2.02 -58.15
C ASP A 809 -8.54 -1.49 -58.82
N ILE A 810 -9.54 -2.36 -59.03
CA ILE A 810 -10.85 -1.95 -59.56
C ILE A 810 -11.54 -0.96 -58.60
N LEU A 811 -11.54 -1.25 -57.30
CA LEU A 811 -12.13 -0.38 -56.28
C LEU A 811 -11.48 1.01 -56.28
N ARG A 812 -10.15 1.08 -56.35
CA ARG A 812 -9.39 2.34 -56.40
C ARG A 812 -9.66 3.14 -57.69
N SER A 813 -9.79 2.47 -58.83
CA SER A 813 -10.08 3.14 -60.11
C SER A 813 -11.42 3.89 -60.14
N LYS A 814 -12.38 3.47 -59.31
CA LYS A 814 -13.69 4.11 -59.15
C LYS A 814 -13.66 5.34 -58.24
N ASP A 815 -12.58 5.54 -57.49
CA ASP A 815 -12.48 6.57 -56.45
C ASP A 815 -11.70 7.78 -56.93
N LYS A 816 -12.21 8.47 -57.95
CA LYS A 816 -11.45 9.51 -58.64
C LYS A 816 -11.16 10.76 -57.80
N ASN A 817 -11.85 11.03 -56.67
CA ASN A 817 -11.59 12.18 -55.79
C ASN A 817 -12.32 12.16 -54.40
N GLN A 818 -13.07 11.12 -54.01
CA GLN A 818 -13.91 11.17 -52.80
C GLN A 818 -13.42 10.30 -51.62
N ARG A 819 -12.44 9.41 -51.84
CA ARG A 819 -11.80 8.53 -50.84
C ARG A 819 -12.80 7.95 -49.83
N VAL A 820 -13.88 7.39 -50.36
CA VAL A 820 -14.98 6.84 -49.56
C VAL A 820 -14.60 5.44 -49.09
N TRP A 821 -15.00 5.10 -47.86
CA TRP A 821 -14.82 3.77 -47.25
C TRP A 821 -15.04 2.61 -48.23
N LYS A 822 -16.19 2.61 -48.94
CA LYS A 822 -16.60 1.55 -49.87
C LYS A 822 -15.62 1.26 -51.01
N ASN A 823 -14.72 2.20 -51.32
CA ASN A 823 -13.72 2.05 -52.37
C ASN A 823 -12.32 1.93 -51.77
N THR A 824 -11.75 3.04 -51.28
CA THR A 824 -10.36 3.10 -50.80
C THR A 824 -10.16 2.30 -49.51
N GLY A 825 -11.12 2.35 -48.58
CA GLY A 825 -11.06 1.57 -47.34
C GLY A 825 -11.07 0.07 -47.62
N ILE A 826 -12.10 -0.44 -48.30
CA ILE A 826 -12.17 -1.86 -48.66
C ILE A 826 -10.94 -2.31 -49.46
N ALA A 827 -10.44 -1.49 -50.40
CA ALA A 827 -9.23 -1.79 -51.14
C ALA A 827 -8.00 -2.00 -50.22
N ASP A 828 -7.77 -1.11 -49.25
CA ASP A 828 -6.66 -1.25 -48.30
C ASP A 828 -6.84 -2.49 -47.38
N MET A 829 -8.08 -2.86 -47.04
CA MET A 829 -8.36 -4.10 -46.29
C MET A 829 -8.03 -5.35 -47.12
N LEU A 830 -8.47 -5.39 -48.37
CA LEU A 830 -8.16 -6.49 -49.28
C LEU A 830 -6.65 -6.64 -49.49
N HIS A 831 -5.92 -5.53 -49.47
CA HIS A 831 -4.47 -5.55 -49.53
C HIS A 831 -3.86 -6.22 -48.29
N LEU A 832 -4.24 -5.79 -47.08
CA LEU A 832 -3.77 -6.41 -45.83
C LEU A 832 -4.08 -7.90 -45.78
N ILE A 833 -5.30 -8.30 -46.14
CA ILE A 833 -5.73 -9.72 -46.18
C ILE A 833 -4.91 -10.50 -47.20
N ALA A 834 -4.69 -9.97 -48.41
CA ALA A 834 -3.96 -10.68 -49.45
C ALA A 834 -2.47 -10.89 -49.10
N TYR A 835 -1.88 -10.00 -48.31
CA TYR A 835 -0.51 -10.10 -47.81
C TYR A 835 -0.38 -10.87 -46.49
N THR A 836 -1.48 -11.18 -45.81
CA THR A 836 -1.44 -11.96 -44.56
C THR A 836 -1.08 -13.40 -44.88
N GLN A 837 0.06 -13.87 -44.39
CA GLN A 837 0.59 -15.21 -44.64
C GLN A 837 -0.10 -16.25 -43.76
N LEU A 838 -0.14 -16.03 -42.44
CA LEU A 838 -0.69 -16.96 -41.47
C LEU A 838 -2.11 -16.57 -41.09
N PHE A 839 -3.00 -17.56 -41.13
CA PHE A 839 -4.35 -17.45 -40.58
C PHE A 839 -4.54 -18.52 -39.52
N PHE A 840 -5.19 -18.16 -38.41
CA PHE A 840 -5.54 -19.10 -37.35
C PHE A 840 -6.89 -18.74 -36.71
N THR A 841 -7.52 -19.70 -36.04
CA THR A 841 -8.78 -19.50 -35.30
C THR A 841 -8.59 -19.72 -33.80
N ILE A 842 -9.54 -19.21 -33.02
CA ILE A 842 -9.66 -19.53 -31.60
C ILE A 842 -10.49 -20.80 -31.47
N ASN A 843 -9.98 -21.79 -30.72
CA ASN A 843 -10.79 -22.92 -30.28
C ASN A 843 -11.57 -22.51 -29.04
N GLU A 844 -12.90 -22.56 -29.12
CA GLU A 844 -13.79 -22.22 -28.01
C GLU A 844 -13.93 -23.42 -27.07
N TYR A 845 -13.71 -23.18 -25.78
CA TYR A 845 -13.96 -24.16 -24.73
C TYR A 845 -15.43 -24.12 -24.31
N PRO A 846 -16.00 -25.22 -23.77
CA PRO A 846 -17.32 -25.18 -23.16
C PRO A 846 -17.38 -24.10 -22.07
N GLU A 847 -18.47 -23.31 -22.07
CA GLU A 847 -18.74 -22.41 -20.94
C GLU A 847 -18.91 -23.25 -19.67
N TYR A 848 -18.33 -22.77 -18.56
CA TYR A 848 -18.36 -23.48 -17.29
C TYR A 848 -18.86 -22.58 -16.17
N HIS A 849 -19.73 -23.12 -15.34
CA HIS A 849 -20.18 -22.51 -14.09
C HIS A 849 -19.52 -23.26 -12.94
N SER A 850 -18.82 -22.53 -12.09
CA SER A 850 -18.24 -23.13 -10.88
C SER A 850 -19.34 -23.72 -10.00
N GLU A 851 -18.95 -24.62 -9.12
CA GLU A 851 -19.80 -25.06 -8.02
C GLU A 851 -20.21 -23.86 -7.15
N ASP A 852 -21.40 -23.95 -6.57
CA ASP A 852 -21.95 -22.93 -5.69
C ASP A 852 -21.18 -22.89 -4.36
N PHE A 853 -20.87 -21.68 -3.89
CA PHE A 853 -20.31 -21.44 -2.57
C PHE A 853 -20.99 -20.26 -1.88
N THR A 854 -20.84 -20.19 -0.55
CA THR A 854 -21.37 -19.08 0.26
C THR A 854 -20.28 -18.06 0.58
N VAL A 855 -20.70 -16.80 0.73
CA VAL A 855 -19.87 -15.69 1.17
C VAL A 855 -20.53 -15.08 2.41
N SER A 856 -19.75 -14.83 3.46
CA SER A 856 -20.20 -14.13 4.65
C SER A 856 -20.04 -12.62 4.48
N LEU A 857 -20.96 -11.84 5.06
CA LEU A 857 -20.95 -10.37 4.91
C LEU A 857 -19.68 -9.73 5.46
N CYS A 858 -19.09 -10.36 6.46
CA CYS A 858 -17.85 -9.92 7.07
C CYS A 858 -16.61 -10.12 6.15
N GLU A 859 -16.67 -10.97 5.13
CA GLU A 859 -15.66 -11.07 4.06
C GLU A 859 -15.75 -9.90 3.07
N VAL A 860 -16.94 -9.31 2.97
CA VAL A 860 -17.25 -8.21 2.04
C VAL A 860 -17.00 -6.84 2.68
N SER A 861 -17.25 -6.70 3.98
CA SER A 861 -17.11 -5.44 4.73
C SER A 861 -16.49 -5.63 6.10
N LYS A 862 -15.60 -4.71 6.49
CA LYS A 862 -15.05 -4.64 7.85
C LYS A 862 -16.03 -4.13 8.91
N GLU A 863 -17.13 -3.51 8.48
CA GLU A 863 -18.14 -2.92 9.39
C GLU A 863 -19.06 -3.98 10.00
N VAL A 864 -19.08 -5.17 9.40
CA VAL A 864 -19.93 -6.27 9.82
C VAL A 864 -19.08 -7.36 10.44
N MET A 865 -19.43 -7.73 11.67
CA MET A 865 -18.73 -8.73 12.47
C MET A 865 -19.33 -10.13 12.34
N ASP A 866 -20.49 -10.23 11.70
CA ASP A 866 -21.24 -11.48 11.57
C ASP A 866 -20.55 -12.43 10.58
N SER A 867 -20.11 -13.59 11.09
CA SER A 867 -19.51 -14.66 10.30
C SER A 867 -20.55 -15.53 9.60
N ALA A 868 -21.85 -15.32 9.85
CA ALA A 868 -22.90 -16.07 9.18
C ALA A 868 -22.83 -15.86 7.66
N PRO A 869 -22.97 -16.95 6.88
CA PRO A 869 -23.02 -16.85 5.43
C PRO A 869 -24.25 -16.05 5.01
N LEU A 870 -24.12 -15.32 3.90
CA LEU A 870 -25.29 -14.78 3.21
C LEU A 870 -26.18 -15.95 2.76
N ASN A 871 -27.50 -15.73 2.76
CA ASN A 871 -28.47 -16.76 2.34
C ASN A 871 -28.38 -17.10 0.84
N GLU A 872 -27.65 -16.29 0.07
CA GLU A 872 -27.44 -16.47 -1.35
C GLU A 872 -26.26 -17.39 -1.62
N LYS A 873 -26.39 -18.22 -2.65
CA LYS A 873 -25.29 -19.00 -3.21
C LYS A 873 -24.70 -18.24 -4.40
N TYR A 874 -23.38 -18.27 -4.50
CA TYR A 874 -22.64 -17.61 -5.55
C TYR A 874 -21.80 -18.61 -6.32
N HIS A 875 -21.61 -18.32 -7.60
CA HIS A 875 -20.71 -19.05 -8.48
C HIS A 875 -20.05 -18.09 -9.46
N ARG A 876 -19.00 -18.55 -10.12
CA ARG A 876 -18.35 -17.84 -11.22
C ARG A 876 -18.68 -18.50 -12.54
N THR A 877 -19.00 -17.67 -13.54
CA THR A 877 -19.13 -18.09 -14.93
C THR A 877 -17.82 -17.84 -15.68
N TYR A 878 -17.29 -18.88 -16.30
CA TYR A 878 -16.11 -18.86 -17.15
C TYR A 878 -16.54 -18.89 -18.63
N SER A 879 -16.09 -17.91 -19.40
CA SER A 879 -16.37 -17.82 -20.84
C SER A 879 -15.57 -18.86 -21.64
N SER A 880 -16.04 -19.14 -22.86
CA SER A 880 -15.35 -20.03 -23.81
C SER A 880 -13.94 -19.58 -24.19
N THR A 881 -13.59 -18.31 -23.97
CA THR A 881 -12.28 -17.71 -24.25
C THR A 881 -11.40 -17.54 -23.01
N TYR A 882 -11.84 -17.99 -21.82
CA TYR A 882 -11.16 -17.70 -20.56
C TYR A 882 -9.69 -18.16 -20.54
N ILE A 883 -9.40 -19.38 -21.01
CA ILE A 883 -8.03 -19.91 -21.07
C ILE A 883 -7.13 -19.00 -21.92
N LEU A 884 -7.63 -18.55 -23.07
CA LEU A 884 -6.89 -17.64 -23.95
C LEU A 884 -6.62 -16.28 -23.28
N GLU A 885 -7.60 -15.76 -22.55
CA GLU A 885 -7.44 -14.52 -21.77
C GLU A 885 -6.39 -14.65 -20.66
N VAL A 886 -6.31 -15.81 -20.00
CA VAL A 886 -5.28 -16.10 -18.99
C VAL A 886 -3.90 -16.21 -19.64
N LEU A 887 -3.76 -16.94 -20.75
CA LEU A 887 -2.50 -17.08 -21.48
C LEU A 887 -1.92 -15.73 -21.94
N PHE A 888 -2.76 -14.79 -22.37
CA PHE A 888 -2.30 -13.47 -22.79
C PHE A 888 -2.10 -12.48 -21.63
N GLY A 889 -2.81 -12.69 -20.51
CA GLY A 889 -2.71 -11.88 -19.30
C GLY A 889 -1.76 -12.46 -18.24
N TRP A 890 -0.98 -13.49 -18.56
CA TRP A 890 -0.31 -14.36 -17.58
C TRP A 890 0.54 -13.60 -16.53
N TYR A 891 1.12 -12.47 -16.92
CA TYR A 891 2.05 -11.64 -16.13
C TYR A 891 1.37 -10.76 -15.08
N LYS A 892 0.03 -10.75 -15.03
CA LYS A 892 -0.74 -9.92 -14.10
C LYS A 892 -2.01 -10.63 -13.64
N GLN A 893 -2.12 -10.88 -12.34
CA GLN A 893 -3.36 -11.36 -11.75
C GLN A 893 -4.33 -10.22 -11.46
N LYS A 894 -5.42 -10.13 -12.23
CA LYS A 894 -6.52 -9.18 -11.98
C LYS A 894 -7.67 -9.86 -11.25
N ILE A 895 -8.29 -9.11 -10.34
CA ILE A 895 -9.53 -9.49 -9.65
C ILE A 895 -10.68 -8.58 -10.16
N GLY A 896 -11.80 -9.16 -10.56
CA GLY A 896 -13.09 -8.49 -10.82
C GLY A 896 -13.21 -7.68 -12.12
N GLU A 897 -12.29 -7.83 -13.08
CA GLU A 897 -12.40 -7.24 -14.41
C GLU A 897 -12.57 -8.33 -15.47
N LYS A 898 -13.61 -8.24 -16.30
CA LYS A 898 -13.63 -8.97 -17.60
C LYS A 898 -12.43 -8.45 -18.39
N ASN A 899 -11.60 -9.34 -18.94
CA ASN A 899 -10.34 -8.96 -19.58
C ASN A 899 -10.57 -8.38 -21.00
N ASN A 900 -11.39 -7.32 -21.10
CA ASN A 900 -11.68 -6.57 -22.33
C ASN A 900 -10.42 -5.95 -22.96
N ALA A 901 -9.30 -5.93 -22.21
CA ALA A 901 -8.00 -5.50 -22.70
C ALA A 901 -7.53 -6.38 -23.87
N PHE A 902 -7.73 -7.70 -23.79
CA PHE A 902 -7.35 -8.62 -24.85
C PHE A 902 -8.07 -8.29 -26.18
N THR A 903 -9.40 -8.23 -26.16
CA THR A 903 -10.20 -7.88 -27.34
C THR A 903 -9.85 -6.49 -27.87
N LYS A 904 -9.36 -5.57 -27.03
CA LYS A 904 -8.89 -4.26 -27.46
C LYS A 904 -7.52 -4.33 -28.13
N GLU A 905 -6.59 -5.12 -27.59
CA GLU A 905 -5.23 -5.27 -28.14
C GLU A 905 -5.24 -5.96 -29.51
N MET A 906 -6.08 -6.99 -29.72
CA MET A 906 -6.19 -7.71 -31.00
C MET A 906 -6.56 -6.82 -32.19
N LYS A 907 -7.31 -5.74 -31.95
CA LYS A 907 -7.98 -4.97 -33.00
C LYS A 907 -6.98 -4.29 -33.93
N GLY A 908 -6.97 -4.75 -35.18
CA GLY A 908 -6.16 -4.24 -36.26
C GLY A 908 -4.73 -4.77 -36.26
N THR A 909 -4.14 -5.11 -35.11
CA THR A 909 -2.79 -5.69 -35.03
C THR A 909 -2.80 -7.19 -35.31
N LEU A 910 -3.84 -7.91 -34.89
CA LEU A 910 -3.96 -9.37 -35.01
C LEU A 910 -5.24 -9.80 -35.74
N CYS A 911 -6.34 -9.11 -35.44
CA CYS A 911 -7.63 -9.32 -36.07
C CYS A 911 -7.93 -8.15 -37.00
N LEU A 912 -8.06 -8.42 -38.29
CA LEU A 912 -8.46 -7.44 -39.29
C LEU A 912 -9.98 -7.17 -39.25
N SER A 913 -10.40 -5.99 -39.67
CA SER A 913 -11.83 -5.63 -39.68
C SER A 913 -12.61 -6.44 -40.71
N SER A 914 -13.81 -6.87 -40.36
CA SER A 914 -14.81 -7.39 -41.28
C SER A 914 -15.21 -6.32 -42.29
N ILE A 915 -15.20 -6.72 -43.56
CA ILE A 915 -15.54 -5.84 -44.68
C ILE A 915 -17.02 -5.47 -44.58
N SER A 916 -17.91 -6.45 -44.38
CA SER A 916 -19.37 -6.26 -44.39
C SER A 916 -19.90 -5.46 -43.19
N ARG A 917 -19.20 -5.49 -42.05
CA ARG A 917 -19.66 -4.85 -40.80
C ARG A 917 -19.14 -3.42 -40.62
N ALA A 918 -18.17 -2.98 -41.40
CA ALA A 918 -17.57 -1.67 -41.26
C ALA A 918 -18.57 -0.55 -41.62
N ILE A 919 -18.62 0.49 -40.80
CA ILE A 919 -19.54 1.63 -40.99
C ILE A 919 -19.12 2.39 -42.24
N GLU A 920 -20.09 2.78 -43.10
CA GLU A 920 -19.83 3.74 -44.17
C GLU A 920 -19.49 5.11 -43.54
N SER A 921 -18.21 5.39 -43.34
CA SER A 921 -17.69 6.69 -42.88
C SER A 921 -16.62 7.24 -43.83
N GLU A 922 -16.23 8.49 -43.61
CA GLU A 922 -15.20 9.14 -44.43
C GLU A 922 -13.82 8.53 -44.14
N TYR A 923 -13.13 8.03 -45.17
CA TYR A 923 -11.75 7.52 -45.09
C TYR A 923 -10.80 8.47 -45.83
N SER A 924 -10.65 9.67 -45.28
CA SER A 924 -9.88 10.77 -45.88
C SER A 924 -8.42 10.41 -46.11
N GLU A 925 -7.72 11.20 -46.93
CA GLU A 925 -6.29 11.01 -47.17
C GLU A 925 -5.46 11.12 -45.88
N THR A 926 -5.83 12.03 -45.00
CA THR A 926 -5.21 12.20 -43.68
C THR A 926 -5.43 10.96 -42.81
N ALA A 927 -6.66 10.44 -42.75
CA ALA A 927 -6.99 9.23 -42.01
C ALA A 927 -6.21 8.01 -42.51
N ARG A 928 -6.10 7.86 -43.84
CA ARG A 928 -5.29 6.82 -44.47
C ARG A 928 -3.81 6.94 -44.10
N LYS A 929 -3.21 8.13 -44.26
CA LYS A 929 -1.80 8.38 -43.90
C LYS A 929 -1.52 8.10 -42.42
N ASN A 930 -2.42 8.51 -41.54
CA ASN A 930 -2.32 8.27 -40.10
C ASN A 930 -2.32 6.77 -39.77
N LEU A 931 -3.22 5.99 -40.40
CA LEU A 931 -3.30 4.54 -40.21
C LEU A 931 -2.00 3.85 -40.64
N TRP A 932 -1.54 4.09 -41.87
CA TRP A 932 -0.35 3.44 -42.39
C TRP A 932 0.92 3.85 -41.63
N SER A 933 1.04 5.13 -41.23
CA SER A 933 2.10 5.60 -40.32
C SER A 933 2.05 4.91 -38.95
N HIS A 934 0.86 4.62 -38.42
CA HIS A 934 0.70 3.85 -37.18
C HIS A 934 1.11 2.38 -37.36
N ILE A 935 0.68 1.73 -38.45
CA ILE A 935 1.04 0.33 -38.77
C ILE A 935 2.56 0.18 -38.87
N GLU A 936 3.22 1.09 -39.59
CA GLU A 936 4.67 1.07 -39.78
C GLU A 936 5.44 1.34 -38.49
N LYS A 937 5.05 2.37 -37.72
CA LYS A 937 5.79 2.78 -36.52
C LYS A 937 5.46 1.99 -35.27
N LYS A 938 4.26 1.42 -35.18
CA LYS A 938 3.72 0.76 -33.98
C LYS A 938 2.92 -0.51 -34.35
N PRO A 939 3.54 -1.48 -35.05
CA PRO A 939 2.84 -2.65 -35.59
C PRO A 939 2.17 -3.51 -34.51
N PHE A 940 2.72 -3.53 -33.29
CA PHE A 940 2.21 -4.27 -32.13
C PHE A 940 1.12 -3.54 -31.33
N SER A 941 0.77 -2.31 -31.71
CA SER A 941 -0.23 -1.51 -30.99
C SER A 941 -1.59 -1.56 -31.68
N SER A 942 -2.64 -1.81 -30.90
CA SER A 942 -4.03 -1.76 -31.38
C SER A 942 -4.32 -0.47 -32.14
N TRP A 943 -5.12 -0.55 -33.20
CA TRP A 943 -5.52 0.64 -33.95
C TRP A 943 -6.39 1.55 -33.07
N LYS A 944 -5.93 2.79 -32.82
CA LYS A 944 -6.59 3.71 -31.88
C LYS A 944 -7.93 4.24 -32.42
N ASN A 945 -8.91 4.40 -31.53
CA ASN A 945 -9.98 5.36 -31.73
C ASN A 945 -9.41 6.76 -31.51
N ILE A 946 -9.02 7.46 -32.56
CA ILE A 946 -8.70 8.88 -32.47
C ILE A 946 -10.03 9.59 -32.22
N LYS A 947 -10.20 10.25 -31.06
CA LYS A 947 -11.48 10.89 -30.66
C LYS A 947 -12.00 11.93 -31.68
N SER A 948 -11.16 12.39 -32.60
CA SER A 948 -11.50 13.33 -33.68
C SER A 948 -11.80 12.68 -35.04
N GLU A 949 -11.62 11.37 -35.22
CA GLU A 949 -11.83 10.67 -36.50
C GLU A 949 -12.59 9.36 -36.23
N SER A 950 -13.86 9.30 -36.66
CA SER A 950 -14.64 8.06 -36.61
C SER A 950 -14.12 7.08 -37.67
N HIS A 951 -13.02 6.40 -37.37
CA HIS A 951 -12.46 5.41 -38.29
C HIS A 951 -13.41 4.21 -38.46
N PRO A 952 -13.72 3.81 -39.71
CA PRO A 952 -14.64 2.71 -40.01
C PRO A 952 -14.13 1.34 -39.52
N TRP A 953 -12.81 1.22 -39.34
CA TRP A 953 -12.09 0.02 -38.93
C TRP A 953 -12.39 -0.45 -37.50
N THR A 954 -12.79 0.45 -36.59
CA THR A 954 -12.67 0.19 -35.14
C THR A 954 -13.88 -0.50 -34.50
N LYS A 955 -15.01 -0.58 -35.21
CA LYS A 955 -16.29 -1.09 -34.68
C LYS A 955 -16.68 -2.49 -35.19
N SER A 956 -15.86 -3.08 -36.05
CA SER A 956 -16.33 -4.12 -36.96
C SER A 956 -15.28 -5.20 -37.20
N PHE A 957 -14.78 -5.84 -36.14
CA PHE A 957 -13.78 -6.91 -36.22
C PHE A 957 -14.42 -8.30 -36.34
N ASN A 958 -13.80 -9.20 -37.10
CA ASN A 958 -14.21 -10.61 -37.17
C ASN A 958 -13.34 -11.44 -36.21
N ASN A 959 -13.87 -11.76 -35.03
CA ASN A 959 -13.10 -12.51 -34.04
C ASN A 959 -12.86 -13.99 -34.42
N LYS A 960 -13.48 -14.49 -35.49
CA LYS A 960 -13.37 -15.91 -35.87
C LYS A 960 -12.04 -16.27 -36.52
N ILE A 961 -11.50 -15.38 -37.38
CA ILE A 961 -10.23 -15.59 -38.07
C ILE A 961 -9.24 -14.50 -37.66
N LEU A 962 -8.07 -14.94 -37.23
CA LEU A 962 -6.94 -14.11 -36.82
C LEU A 962 -5.82 -14.23 -37.85
N GLY A 963 -5.03 -13.18 -37.99
CA GLY A 963 -3.96 -13.08 -38.97
C GLY A 963 -3.79 -11.64 -39.46
N SER A 964 -2.55 -11.21 -39.58
CA SER A 964 -2.23 -9.91 -40.17
C SER A 964 -0.76 -9.89 -40.64
N PRO A 965 -0.40 -9.00 -41.60
CA PRO A 965 1.01 -8.83 -41.99
C PRO A 965 1.90 -8.40 -40.82
N MET A 966 1.34 -7.69 -39.84
CA MET A 966 2.05 -7.28 -38.63
C MET A 966 2.42 -8.48 -37.76
N PHE A 967 1.50 -9.44 -37.62
CA PHE A 967 1.78 -10.68 -36.89
C PHE A 967 2.73 -11.59 -37.68
N ASP A 968 2.56 -11.72 -38.99
CA ASP A 968 3.43 -12.55 -39.84
C ASP A 968 4.90 -12.10 -39.75
N SER A 969 5.15 -10.81 -39.89
CA SER A 969 6.49 -10.23 -39.77
C SER A 969 7.11 -10.48 -38.40
N PHE A 970 6.27 -10.56 -37.36
CA PHE A 970 6.70 -10.83 -36.00
C PHE A 970 6.96 -12.33 -35.74
N TYR A 971 6.02 -13.19 -36.13
CA TYR A 971 6.06 -14.63 -35.88
C TYR A 971 7.13 -15.32 -36.72
N SER A 972 7.13 -15.07 -38.04
CA SER A 972 8.03 -15.71 -39.00
C SER A 972 9.37 -14.98 -39.14
N GLN A 973 9.56 -13.85 -38.45
CA GLN A 973 10.74 -12.97 -38.58
C GLN A 973 11.03 -12.57 -40.04
N THR A 974 9.97 -12.36 -40.82
CA THR A 974 10.06 -11.99 -42.24
C THR A 974 9.84 -10.49 -42.46
N ASN A 975 10.15 -10.01 -43.66
CA ASN A 975 9.81 -8.66 -44.11
C ASN A 975 8.34 -8.51 -44.54
N ALA A 976 7.45 -9.43 -44.17
CA ALA A 976 6.05 -9.47 -44.65
C ALA A 976 5.30 -8.14 -44.47
N LEU A 977 5.48 -7.46 -43.33
CA LEU A 977 4.86 -6.16 -43.09
C LEU A 977 5.45 -5.09 -44.02
N LYS A 978 6.77 -5.08 -44.19
CA LYS A 978 7.46 -4.12 -45.03
C LYS A 978 7.05 -4.29 -46.49
N GLU A 979 7.03 -5.52 -47.00
CA GLU A 979 6.57 -5.84 -48.35
C GLU A 979 5.12 -5.41 -48.58
N CYS A 980 4.25 -5.63 -47.59
CA CYS A 980 2.88 -5.15 -47.62
C CYS A 980 2.81 -3.61 -47.69
N VAL A 981 3.55 -2.90 -46.83
CA VAL A 981 3.57 -1.43 -46.81
C VAL A 981 4.13 -0.86 -48.12
N ASP A 982 5.26 -1.37 -48.61
CA ASP A 982 5.91 -0.90 -49.84
C ASP A 982 5.04 -1.15 -51.09
N SER A 983 4.20 -2.19 -51.04
CA SER A 983 3.34 -2.60 -52.14
C SER A 983 1.92 -2.04 -52.09
N ILE A 984 1.58 -1.23 -51.07
CA ILE A 984 0.20 -0.79 -50.84
C ILE A 984 -0.37 -0.08 -52.05
N ASP A 985 0.39 0.79 -52.70
CA ASP A 985 -0.04 1.62 -53.84
C ASP A 985 0.44 1.09 -55.21
N LEU A 986 1.17 -0.04 -55.24
CA LEU A 986 1.58 -0.69 -56.49
C LEU A 986 0.39 -1.36 -57.18
N PRO A 987 0.28 -1.32 -58.53
CA PRO A 987 -0.70 -2.12 -59.28
C PRO A 987 -0.54 -3.62 -58.99
N ALA A 988 -1.63 -4.38 -59.00
CA ALA A 988 -1.66 -5.80 -58.61
C ALA A 988 -0.66 -6.67 -59.39
N LYS A 989 -0.38 -6.32 -60.65
CA LYS A 989 0.61 -7.01 -61.50
C LYS A 989 2.07 -6.84 -61.06
N LYS A 990 2.34 -5.85 -60.20
CA LYS A 990 3.66 -5.55 -59.61
C LYS A 990 3.74 -5.95 -58.14
N CYS A 991 2.67 -6.49 -57.57
CA CYS A 991 2.67 -7.01 -56.23
C CYS A 991 3.22 -8.43 -56.26
N GLU A 992 4.23 -8.69 -55.44
CA GLU A 992 4.73 -10.04 -55.19
C GLU A 992 3.98 -10.58 -53.97
N ILE A 993 3.28 -11.70 -54.15
CA ILE A 993 2.53 -12.33 -53.07
C ILE A 993 3.42 -13.45 -52.51
N PRO A 994 3.65 -13.50 -51.19
CA PRO A 994 4.41 -14.57 -50.57
C PRO A 994 3.77 -15.95 -50.84
N ASP A 995 4.59 -16.94 -51.16
CA ASP A 995 4.12 -18.32 -51.36
C ASP A 995 3.76 -18.95 -50.00
N TYR A 996 2.57 -19.56 -49.92
CA TYR A 996 2.05 -20.17 -48.69
C TYR A 996 2.76 -21.49 -48.38
N ALA A 997 3.34 -22.16 -49.38
CA ALA A 997 3.96 -23.48 -49.25
C ALA A 997 5.35 -23.49 -48.55
N ASN A 998 5.93 -22.32 -48.26
CA ASN A 998 7.25 -22.17 -47.64
C ASN A 998 7.19 -21.77 -46.14
N ILE A 999 6.04 -21.95 -45.49
CA ILE A 999 5.76 -21.59 -44.09
C ILE A 999 5.31 -22.83 -43.35
#